data_AF-A0A9N9RHC8-F1
#
_entry.id   AF-A0A9N9RHC8-F1
#
_cell.length_a   1.000
_cell.length_b   1.000
_cell.length_c   1.000
_cell.angle_alpha   90.00
_cell.angle_beta   90.00
_cell.angle_gamma   90.00
#
_symmetry.space_group_name_H-M   'P 1'
#
loop_
_entity.id
_entity.type
_entity.pdbx_description
1 polymer ?
#
loop_
_entity_poly.entity_id
_entity_poly.type
_entity_poly.pdbx_seq_one_letter_code
_entity_poly.pdbx_strand_id
1 'polypeptide(L)'
;MECNKDIDVESVTNWHKIFQNLINEGNRKSSEHVDHKNAIAYVNIALDEGSPDDLYKALTNHHLALNFKIDKYSIPLLFEEMKLEKCELEKNLNENEIALSVSYLSAVAAISQAVERGDEAACWKLLNSNQVNIEGLRPHCRRRYLSSLITAMQVKSREQCACPLLTLEDIRDTIDMVNMKDDENEELVSVINSINKAVIDEDSNRLMNLLKSSSLQIKTPLHKEERHLYLRILKKKLVLRESQSLWLDDIVNTINDVNEESLKVKELTDSLVHLNLAVIKKDINEFWNALSNPLLSGSGTIESTCKDIYFQMFAKALKKRGHYICSWIVCHTDAGNTVYIDIESYTYSWTTPKDFVPYARYLTRKDVVSIIEKTNKHHVNKYKQTVLDSCILEFQAYCRGYLFRKKLSEKYEYFSENIKYIVKIQAWWRRIIIERKYGTLIRMKAIETKLKQEKKQNPWVWYKIQEKKIIKIQALWRGRRARQAFTSLFHSANPPLKAVKKFIPMLDFSTEDYDREIELQTLKSEVVQSMRKNQELSKQIDDMDLKIGLLVQNRIALQDVAAHGLKLNNLVKHNSMTKLVFQNKADGKGSLMTVSTAVKGLKSLTKESKRLLDGYQHLFYELQTNPTYLSKLLFCIPQNKTNNFLQNVVLSLYNFGAYARDEYLLLKLFRFTLEEEISCKVIMPYDIIASTPIVLKMAVNLSRQLSGLNSLKTILGPLIEKILNDRNLNIETGPIEIYKAWRNESEMKTGQISSLPYSVTQEEALKYPEVRARLETALIQLKNVVTIFLDRITNSTDLYPFCITYMARVLHRALSSKFPHIPEKDILKVS
;
A
#
# COMPACT_ATOMS: atom_id res chain seq x y z
N MET A 1 36.80 106.01 17.84
CA MET A 1 36.25 107.37 17.71
C MET A 1 35.42 107.66 18.94
N GLU A 2 35.75 108.77 19.61
CA GLU A 2 34.96 109.59 20.56
C GLU A 2 34.37 108.87 21.79
N CYS A 3 34.51 109.36 23.03
CA CYS A 3 34.55 110.74 23.51
C CYS A 3 35.15 110.78 24.92
N ASN A 4 35.96 111.80 25.20
CA ASN A 4 36.42 112.20 26.53
C ASN A 4 35.22 112.49 27.45
N LYS A 5 35.30 112.07 28.72
CA LYS A 5 34.78 112.85 29.85
C LYS A 5 35.74 112.78 31.02
N ASP A 6 35.94 113.96 31.57
CA ASP A 6 36.88 114.31 32.62
C ASP A 6 36.79 113.41 33.85
N ILE A 7 37.99 113.22 34.41
CA ILE A 7 38.29 112.50 35.64
C ILE A 7 37.73 113.33 36.79
N ASP A 8 36.60 112.89 37.35
CA ASP A 8 36.15 113.33 38.67
C ASP A 8 36.74 112.37 39.71
N VAL A 9 37.40 112.95 40.72
CA VAL A 9 38.24 112.27 41.69
C VAL A 9 37.38 111.68 42.81
N GLU A 10 36.49 110.74 42.47
CA GLU A 10 35.80 109.92 43.45
C GLU A 10 35.62 108.47 42.94
N SER A 11 36.08 107.53 43.76
CA SER A 11 36.02 106.07 43.60
C SER A 11 37.15 105.42 42.77
N VAL A 12 38.37 105.49 43.31
CA VAL A 12 39.39 104.42 43.14
C VAL A 12 38.76 103.02 43.29
N THR A 13 37.67 102.88 44.05
CA THR A 13 36.85 101.67 44.22
C THR A 13 36.09 101.19 42.97
N ASN A 14 35.72 102.05 42.01
CA ASN A 14 34.95 101.61 40.82
C ASN A 14 35.86 101.14 39.68
N TRP A 15 37.00 101.79 39.46
CA TRP A 15 38.07 101.26 38.61
C TRP A 15 38.65 99.97 39.20
N HIS A 16 38.81 99.87 40.53
CA HIS A 16 39.14 98.59 41.17
C HIS A 16 38.09 97.52 40.88
N LYS A 17 36.78 97.81 40.89
CA LYS A 17 35.76 96.80 40.52
C LYS A 17 35.82 96.40 39.05
N ILE A 18 36.05 97.32 38.12
CA ILE A 18 36.13 97.01 36.68
C ILE A 18 37.42 96.25 36.37
N PHE A 19 38.57 96.69 36.90
CA PHE A 19 39.83 95.97 36.77
C PHE A 19 39.78 94.63 37.50
N GLN A 20 39.20 94.55 38.70
CA GLN A 20 38.99 93.29 39.41
C GLN A 20 38.02 92.39 38.64
N ASN A 21 36.99 92.91 37.96
CA ASN A 21 36.11 92.11 37.11
C ASN A 21 36.82 91.64 35.84
N LEU A 22 37.67 92.45 35.22
CA LEU A 22 38.52 92.04 34.09
C LEU A 22 39.59 91.03 34.50
N ILE A 23 40.16 91.17 35.70
CA ILE A 23 41.09 90.22 36.32
C ILE A 23 40.33 88.96 36.70
N ASN A 24 39.13 89.05 37.26
CA ASN A 24 38.29 87.89 37.60
C ASN A 24 37.83 87.16 36.33
N GLU A 25 37.52 87.89 35.26
CA GLU A 25 37.15 87.35 33.95
C GLU A 25 38.36 86.74 33.24
N GLY A 26 39.53 87.38 33.34
CA GLY A 26 40.80 86.82 32.87
C GLY A 26 41.22 85.59 33.68
N ASN A 27 41.01 85.60 34.99
CA ASN A 27 41.24 84.47 35.88
C ASN A 27 40.22 83.36 35.62
N ARG A 28 38.97 83.69 35.30
CA ARG A 28 37.92 82.74 34.89
C ARG A 28 38.29 82.09 33.57
N LYS A 29 38.66 82.85 32.54
CA LYS A 29 39.14 82.32 31.25
C LYS A 29 40.44 81.53 31.38
N SER A 30 41.34 81.96 32.27
CA SER A 30 42.57 81.23 32.60
C SER A 30 42.26 79.91 33.32
N SER A 31 41.33 79.93 34.29
CA SER A 31 40.84 78.73 34.97
C SER A 31 40.18 77.79 33.97
N GLU A 32 39.28 78.28 33.11
CA GLU A 32 38.63 77.50 32.06
C GLU A 32 39.65 76.90 31.08
N HIS A 33 40.71 77.63 30.73
CA HIS A 33 41.80 77.13 29.88
C HIS A 33 42.67 76.09 30.60
N VAL A 34 42.94 76.27 31.90
CA VAL A 34 43.64 75.29 32.74
C VAL A 34 42.80 74.02 32.92
N ASP A 35 41.51 74.18 33.19
CA ASP A 35 40.54 73.09 33.35
C ASP A 35 40.34 72.33 32.03
N HIS A 36 40.33 73.02 30.89
CA HIS A 36 40.31 72.42 29.56
C HIS A 36 41.59 71.61 29.26
N LYS A 37 42.77 72.17 29.57
CA LYS A 37 44.05 71.47 29.42
C LYS A 37 44.14 70.25 30.35
N ASN A 38 43.63 70.37 31.57
CA ASN A 38 43.53 69.26 32.52
C ASN A 38 42.57 68.18 32.02
N ALA A 39 41.46 68.54 31.38
CA ALA A 39 40.52 67.58 30.78
C ALA A 39 41.17 66.77 29.64
N ILE A 40 41.95 67.41 28.75
CA ILE A 40 42.71 66.71 27.69
C ILE A 40 43.77 65.79 28.28
N ALA A 41 44.48 66.25 29.32
CA ALA A 41 45.44 65.41 30.04
C ALA A 41 44.77 64.21 30.68
N TYR A 42 43.57 64.40 31.24
CA TYR A 42 42.80 63.33 31.88
C TYR A 42 42.33 62.26 30.89
N VAL A 43 41.94 62.63 29.66
CA VAL A 43 41.66 61.67 28.58
C VAL A 43 42.91 60.86 28.23
N ASN A 44 44.06 61.51 28.07
CA ASN A 44 45.31 60.82 27.73
C ASN A 44 45.79 59.90 28.86
N ILE A 45 45.62 60.28 30.14
CA ILE A 45 45.91 59.44 31.31
C ILE A 45 44.97 58.24 31.37
N ALA A 46 43.67 58.45 31.09
CA ALA A 46 42.69 57.37 31.05
C ALA A 46 43.03 56.32 29.98
N LEU A 47 43.61 56.72 28.84
CA LEU A 47 44.08 55.81 27.79
C LEU A 47 45.35 55.01 28.18
N ASP A 48 46.22 55.58 29.03
CA ASP A 48 47.47 54.93 29.47
C ASP A 48 47.24 53.89 30.57
N GLU A 49 46.51 54.26 31.62
CA GLU A 49 46.42 53.49 32.87
C GLU A 49 44.98 53.16 33.30
N GLY A 50 43.98 53.69 32.58
CA GLY A 50 42.58 53.63 32.98
C GLY A 50 41.79 52.44 32.45
N SER A 51 40.52 52.36 32.87
CA SER A 51 39.51 51.45 32.34
C SER A 51 38.57 52.15 31.34
N PRO A 52 37.78 51.40 30.53
CA PRO A 52 36.80 52.01 29.62
C PRO A 52 35.82 52.97 30.33
N ASP A 53 35.43 52.69 31.59
CA ASP A 53 34.56 53.57 32.38
C ASP A 53 35.27 54.88 32.80
N ASP A 54 36.60 54.89 32.92
CA ASP A 54 37.38 56.09 33.23
C ASP A 54 37.54 56.97 31.99
N LEU A 55 37.68 56.36 30.81
CA LEU A 55 37.61 57.08 29.54
C LEU A 55 36.23 57.72 29.33
N TYR A 56 35.12 57.04 29.68
CA TYR A 56 33.79 57.62 29.61
C TYR A 56 33.64 58.85 30.51
N LYS A 57 34.15 58.80 31.75
CA LYS A 57 34.16 59.97 32.65
C LYS A 57 35.03 61.11 32.12
N ALA A 58 36.17 60.78 31.50
CA ALA A 58 37.06 61.78 30.92
C ALA A 58 36.43 62.49 29.71
N LEU A 59 35.76 61.73 28.82
CA LEU A 59 35.11 62.27 27.63
C LEU A 59 33.79 62.99 27.91
N THR A 60 33.11 62.69 29.03
CA THR A 60 31.88 63.40 29.46
C THR A 60 32.14 64.66 30.28
N ASN A 61 33.41 65.03 30.47
CA ASN A 61 33.79 66.24 31.19
C ASN A 61 33.33 67.50 30.41
N HIS A 62 32.57 68.37 31.08
CA HIS A 62 32.03 69.61 30.50
C HIS A 62 33.14 70.53 29.96
N HIS A 63 34.36 70.42 30.50
CA HIS A 63 35.50 71.24 30.09
C HIS A 63 36.17 70.78 28.78
N LEU A 64 35.83 69.62 28.21
CA LEU A 64 36.46 69.08 26.98
C LEU A 64 35.83 69.61 25.68
N ALA A 65 34.75 70.41 25.76
CA ALA A 65 34.08 71.09 24.63
C ALA A 65 33.67 70.21 23.43
N LEU A 66 33.41 68.91 23.64
CA LEU A 66 32.89 68.03 22.59
C LEU A 66 31.42 68.36 22.28
N ASN A 67 31.14 68.74 21.04
CA ASN A 67 29.79 69.14 20.58
C ASN A 67 28.82 67.96 20.35
N PHE A 68 29.18 66.74 20.75
CA PHE A 68 28.43 65.51 20.46
C PHE A 68 28.15 64.71 21.73
N LYS A 69 26.98 64.06 21.78
CA LYS A 69 26.63 63.14 22.88
C LYS A 69 27.33 61.81 22.65
N ILE A 70 28.15 61.39 23.60
CA ILE A 70 28.86 60.10 23.56
C ILE A 70 27.95 59.04 24.18
N ASP A 71 27.64 57.99 23.42
CA ASP A 71 26.88 56.85 23.93
C ASP A 71 27.80 55.96 24.77
N LYS A 72 27.29 55.44 25.90
CA LYS A 72 28.04 54.47 26.71
C LYS A 72 28.36 53.20 25.91
N TYR A 73 27.54 52.90 24.90
CA TYR A 73 27.75 51.77 24.00
C TYR A 73 29.03 51.87 23.16
N SER A 74 29.49 53.06 22.76
CA SER A 74 30.68 53.20 21.89
C SER A 74 32.02 53.12 22.63
N ILE A 75 32.00 53.15 23.96
CA ILE A 75 33.18 53.29 24.82
C ILE A 75 34.19 52.15 24.72
N PRO A 76 33.77 50.86 24.65
CA PRO A 76 34.73 49.76 24.47
C PRO A 76 35.51 49.85 23.16
N LEU A 77 34.89 50.34 22.08
CA LEU A 77 35.57 50.55 20.80
C LEU A 77 36.47 51.79 20.84
N LEU A 78 35.97 52.89 21.42
CA LEU A 78 36.74 54.13 21.60
C LEU A 78 38.01 53.90 22.42
N PHE A 79 37.93 53.11 23.49
CA PHE A 79 39.07 52.85 24.37
C PHE A 79 40.19 52.08 23.67
N GLU A 80 39.87 51.00 22.95
CA GLU A 80 40.88 50.19 22.26
C GLU A 80 41.46 50.93 21.05
N GLU A 81 40.63 51.53 20.21
CA GLU A 81 41.09 52.18 18.97
C GLU A 81 41.81 53.51 19.23
N MET A 82 41.37 54.35 20.18
CA MET A 82 42.11 55.58 20.53
C MET A 82 43.43 55.28 21.25
N LYS A 83 43.51 54.16 21.97
CA LYS A 83 44.75 53.68 22.57
C LYS A 83 45.73 53.22 21.49
N LEU A 84 45.25 52.50 20.48
CA LEU A 84 46.03 52.15 19.29
C LEU A 84 46.51 53.39 18.53
N GLU A 85 45.63 54.36 18.29
CA GLU A 85 45.98 55.62 17.60
C GLU A 85 47.05 56.42 18.36
N LYS A 86 46.97 56.46 19.69
CA LYS A 86 47.99 57.08 20.55
C LYS A 86 49.33 56.33 20.48
N CYS A 87 49.30 55.00 20.43
CA CYS A 87 50.49 54.17 20.26
C CYS A 87 51.13 54.36 18.87
N GLU A 88 50.35 54.45 17.79
CA GLU A 88 50.86 54.67 16.44
C GLU A 88 51.46 56.07 16.23
N LEU A 89 50.90 57.09 16.88
CA LEU A 89 51.38 58.47 16.78
C LEU A 89 52.54 58.79 17.75
N GLU A 90 52.86 57.88 18.68
CA GLU A 90 53.88 58.03 19.73
C GLU A 90 53.80 59.37 20.51
N LYS A 91 52.61 59.97 20.59
CA LYS A 91 52.36 61.28 21.23
C LYS A 91 50.99 61.31 21.90
N ASN A 92 50.80 62.22 22.85
CA ASN A 92 49.47 62.49 23.42
C ASN A 92 48.54 63.10 22.37
N LEU A 93 47.28 62.69 22.38
CA LEU A 93 46.26 63.16 21.47
C LEU A 93 45.86 64.61 21.80
N ASN A 94 45.81 65.46 20.79
CA ASN A 94 45.35 66.84 20.89
C ASN A 94 43.82 66.93 20.86
N GLU A 95 43.24 68.07 21.23
CA GLU A 95 41.78 68.30 21.23
C GLU A 95 41.11 67.94 19.89
N ASN A 96 41.70 68.40 18.79
CA ASN A 96 41.19 68.13 17.44
C ASN A 96 41.28 66.64 17.07
N GLU A 97 42.35 65.97 17.48
CA GLU A 97 42.55 64.53 17.22
C GLU A 97 41.51 63.74 18.03
N ILE A 98 41.35 64.03 19.33
CA ILE A 98 40.32 63.43 20.19
C ILE A 98 38.91 63.65 19.60
N ALA A 99 38.58 64.86 19.14
CA ALA A 99 37.27 65.15 18.57
C ALA A 99 37.01 64.40 17.25
N LEU A 100 38.03 64.26 16.39
CA LEU A 100 37.93 63.52 15.13
C LEU A 100 37.79 62.02 15.37
N SER A 101 38.62 61.44 16.24
CA SER A 101 38.59 60.01 16.57
C SER A 101 37.27 59.64 17.26
N VAL A 102 36.78 60.46 18.19
CA VAL A 102 35.50 60.23 18.86
C VAL A 102 34.33 60.29 17.89
N SER A 103 34.31 61.27 16.97
CA SER A 103 33.26 61.40 15.95
C SER A 103 33.22 60.19 15.02
N TYR A 104 34.39 59.80 14.50
CA TYR A 104 34.54 58.70 13.56
C TYR A 104 34.24 57.33 14.20
N LEU A 105 34.84 57.02 15.35
CA LEU A 105 34.64 55.74 16.04
C LEU A 105 33.22 55.62 16.62
N SER A 106 32.57 56.73 16.98
CA SER A 106 31.16 56.70 17.36
C SER A 106 30.25 56.34 16.18
N ALA A 107 30.59 56.75 14.96
CA ALA A 107 29.87 56.33 13.76
C ALA A 107 30.06 54.82 13.48
N VAL A 108 31.27 54.28 13.70
CA VAL A 108 31.55 52.83 13.60
C VAL A 108 30.81 52.03 14.68
N ALA A 109 30.77 52.53 15.92
CA ALA A 109 30.00 51.92 17.00
C ALA A 109 28.49 51.94 16.72
N ALA A 110 27.98 52.99 16.06
CA ALA A 110 26.58 53.05 15.63
C ALA A 110 26.25 51.98 14.58
N ILE A 111 27.20 51.62 13.70
CA ILE A 111 27.04 50.48 12.78
C ILE A 111 26.93 49.18 13.58
N SER A 112 27.83 48.95 14.54
CA SER A 112 27.76 47.77 15.43
C SER A 112 26.42 47.69 16.19
N GLN A 113 25.92 48.83 16.66
CA GLN A 113 24.63 48.92 17.35
C GLN A 113 23.45 48.60 16.42
N ALA A 114 23.49 49.04 15.17
CA ALA A 114 22.48 48.72 14.16
C ALA A 114 22.52 47.24 13.76
N VAL A 115 23.72 46.64 13.69
CA VAL A 115 23.94 45.21 13.44
C VAL A 115 23.37 44.37 14.58
N GLU A 116 23.59 44.76 15.84
CA GLU A 116 23.04 44.06 17.02
C GLU A 116 21.50 44.10 17.07
N ARG A 117 20.90 45.22 16.66
CA ARG A 117 19.44 45.33 16.53
C ARG A 117 18.87 44.55 15.35
N GLY A 118 19.72 44.07 14.43
CA GLY A 118 19.31 43.36 13.21
C GLY A 118 18.55 44.23 12.21
N ASP A 119 18.67 45.57 12.29
CA ASP A 119 17.94 46.49 11.41
C ASP A 119 18.69 46.70 10.09
N GLU A 120 18.17 46.06 9.03
CA GLU A 120 18.71 46.14 7.67
C GLU A 120 18.75 47.58 7.12
N ALA A 121 17.79 48.44 7.47
CA ALA A 121 17.68 49.80 6.95
C ALA A 121 18.57 50.79 7.66
N ALA A 122 18.64 50.69 8.99
CA ALA A 122 19.58 51.47 9.76
C ALA A 122 21.03 51.11 9.40
N CYS A 123 21.37 49.82 9.33
CA CYS A 123 22.72 49.37 9.00
C CYS A 123 23.17 49.84 7.61
N TRP A 124 22.34 49.73 6.58
CA TRP A 124 22.67 50.21 5.23
C TRP A 124 22.83 51.72 5.16
N LYS A 125 21.97 52.47 5.85
CA LYS A 125 22.06 53.95 5.88
C LYS A 125 23.34 54.42 6.56
N LEU A 126 23.79 53.71 7.60
CA LEU A 126 25.03 54.01 8.32
C LEU A 126 26.28 53.59 7.52
N LEU A 127 26.25 52.44 6.85
CA LEU A 127 27.34 52.00 5.95
C LEU A 127 27.51 52.96 4.77
N ASN A 128 26.40 53.48 4.23
CA ASN A 128 26.40 54.43 3.12
C ASN A 128 26.57 55.91 3.58
N SER A 129 26.95 56.14 4.83
CA SER A 129 27.20 57.49 5.34
C SER A 129 28.62 57.95 5.00
N ASN A 130 28.77 59.24 4.65
CA ASN A 130 30.06 59.84 4.29
C ASN A 130 31.08 59.88 5.45
N GLN A 131 30.69 59.46 6.66
CA GLN A 131 31.54 59.50 7.85
C GLN A 131 32.47 58.29 7.97
N VAL A 132 32.05 57.11 7.49
CA VAL A 132 32.84 55.85 7.60
C VAL A 132 33.50 55.48 6.26
N ASN A 133 33.03 56.06 5.15
CA ASN A 133 33.59 55.99 3.80
C ASN A 133 34.11 54.60 3.40
N ILE A 134 33.21 53.62 3.36
CA ILE A 134 33.51 52.26 2.92
C ILE A 134 33.30 52.18 1.40
N GLU A 135 34.35 51.80 0.67
CA GLU A 135 34.30 51.61 -0.78
C GLU A 135 33.70 50.23 -1.14
N GLY A 136 33.10 50.11 -2.33
CA GLY A 136 32.64 48.80 -2.84
C GLY A 136 31.29 48.29 -2.32
N LEU A 137 30.44 49.15 -1.74
CA LEU A 137 29.09 48.77 -1.29
C LEU A 137 28.14 48.48 -2.46
N ARG A 138 27.58 47.26 -2.50
CA ARG A 138 26.61 46.82 -3.52
C ARG A 138 25.17 46.82 -2.98
N PRO A 139 24.22 47.54 -3.60
CA PRO A 139 22.84 47.62 -3.11
C PRO A 139 22.12 46.28 -2.97
N HIS A 140 22.39 45.31 -3.84
CA HIS A 140 21.77 43.98 -3.81
C HIS A 140 22.33 43.05 -2.72
N CYS A 141 23.53 43.35 -2.20
CA CYS A 141 24.18 42.57 -1.14
C CYS A 141 23.83 43.03 0.28
N ARG A 142 22.97 44.05 0.43
CA ARG A 142 22.59 44.64 1.74
C ARG A 142 22.26 43.62 2.84
N ARG A 143 21.44 42.61 2.53
CA ARG A 143 21.09 41.53 3.47
C ARG A 143 22.26 40.62 3.81
N ARG A 144 23.11 40.34 2.83
CA ARG A 144 24.29 39.49 2.99
C ARG A 144 25.34 40.19 3.85
N TYR A 145 25.56 41.49 3.64
CA TYR A 145 26.41 42.31 4.50
C TYR A 145 25.93 42.26 5.95
N LEU A 146 24.63 42.52 6.21
CA LEU A 146 24.08 42.45 7.56
C LEU A 146 24.29 41.06 8.20
N SER A 147 23.97 39.98 7.48
CA SER A 147 24.12 38.61 7.99
C SER A 147 25.57 38.27 8.30
N SER A 148 26.52 38.69 7.46
CA SER A 148 27.95 38.44 7.66
C SER A 148 28.52 39.30 8.80
N LEU A 149 28.08 40.55 8.95
CA LEU A 149 28.46 41.43 10.06
C LEU A 149 27.93 40.92 11.41
N ILE A 150 26.70 40.41 11.46
CA ILE A 150 26.17 39.73 12.66
C ILE A 150 27.04 38.52 13.01
N THR A 151 27.45 37.76 12.00
CA THR A 151 28.31 36.59 12.21
C THR A 151 29.68 36.99 12.76
N ALA A 152 30.31 38.04 12.20
CA ALA A 152 31.58 38.56 12.69
C ALA A 152 31.48 39.05 14.15
N MET A 153 30.40 39.75 14.50
CA MET A 153 30.17 40.23 15.87
C MET A 153 29.92 39.08 16.86
N GLN A 154 29.21 38.03 16.43
CA GLN A 154 29.02 36.80 17.20
C GLN A 154 30.33 36.03 17.39
N VAL A 155 31.22 36.02 16.39
CA VAL A 155 32.55 35.40 16.51
C VAL A 155 33.37 36.13 17.57
N LYS A 156 33.45 37.47 17.52
CA LYS A 156 34.12 38.27 18.57
C LYS A 156 33.54 38.04 19.97
N SER A 157 32.22 37.93 20.06
CA SER A 157 31.53 37.62 21.33
C SER A 157 31.85 36.21 21.85
N ARG A 158 32.04 35.23 20.95
CA ARG A 158 32.42 33.84 21.32
C ARG A 158 33.88 33.74 21.72
N GLU A 159 34.76 34.48 21.05
CA GLU A 159 36.21 34.48 21.29
C GLU A 159 36.62 35.36 22.49
N GLN A 160 35.67 36.02 23.15
CA GLN A 160 35.90 36.89 24.32
C GLN A 160 36.94 37.99 24.06
N CYS A 161 36.90 38.60 22.88
CA CYS A 161 37.78 39.72 22.54
C CYS A 161 37.59 40.91 23.49
N ALA A 162 38.66 41.69 23.72
CA ALA A 162 38.64 42.87 24.59
C ALA A 162 37.58 43.91 24.17
N CYS A 163 37.36 44.06 22.87
CA CYS A 163 36.23 44.80 22.31
C CYS A 163 35.16 43.85 21.73
N PRO A 164 33.90 43.89 22.22
CA PRO A 164 32.80 43.09 21.66
C PRO A 164 32.20 43.71 20.39
N LEU A 165 32.60 44.95 20.04
CA LEU A 165 32.10 45.72 18.90
C LEU A 165 32.96 45.47 17.66
N LEU A 166 32.38 45.71 16.48
CA LEU A 166 33.10 45.60 15.22
C LEU A 166 34.02 46.82 15.03
N THR A 167 35.27 46.57 14.66
CA THR A 167 36.22 47.59 14.22
C THR A 167 35.95 47.93 12.75
N LEU A 168 36.55 49.01 12.25
CA LEU A 168 36.44 49.35 10.83
C LEU A 168 37.02 48.25 9.93
N GLU A 169 38.15 47.66 10.34
CA GLU A 169 38.82 46.60 9.59
C GLU A 169 37.91 45.37 9.47
N ASP A 170 37.25 44.96 10.57
CA ASP A 170 36.26 43.87 10.51
C ASP A 170 35.13 44.18 9.52
N ILE A 171 34.65 45.43 9.50
CA ILE A 171 33.56 45.84 8.61
C ILE A 171 34.02 45.82 7.15
N ARG A 172 35.25 46.26 6.87
CA ARG A 172 35.83 46.22 5.51
C ARG A 172 36.05 44.77 5.05
N ASP A 173 36.73 43.95 5.86
CA ASP A 173 37.00 42.55 5.54
C ASP A 173 35.73 41.74 5.32
N THR A 174 34.69 41.99 6.12
CA THR A 174 33.41 41.32 5.95
C THR A 174 32.69 41.75 4.67
N ILE A 175 32.79 43.03 4.27
CA ILE A 175 32.21 43.53 3.02
C ILE A 175 32.98 43.00 1.82
N ASP A 176 34.31 43.02 1.86
CA ASP A 176 35.16 42.49 0.79
C ASP A 176 34.99 40.98 0.62
N MET A 177 34.90 40.23 1.72
CA MET A 177 34.55 38.80 1.67
C MET A 177 33.17 38.57 1.03
N VAL A 178 32.17 39.39 1.36
CA VAL A 178 30.83 39.25 0.76
C VAL A 178 30.85 39.61 -0.73
N ASN A 179 31.62 40.63 -1.12
CA ASN A 179 31.81 41.05 -2.50
C ASN A 179 32.52 39.97 -3.33
N MET A 180 33.62 39.41 -2.84
CA MET A 180 34.30 38.28 -3.49
C MET A 180 33.36 37.09 -3.69
N LYS A 181 32.58 36.73 -2.66
CA LYS A 181 31.57 35.68 -2.76
C LYS A 181 30.43 36.03 -3.71
N ASP A 182 30.15 37.31 -3.92
CA ASP A 182 29.13 37.75 -4.88
C ASP A 182 29.65 37.62 -6.32
N ASP A 183 30.88 38.04 -6.57
CA ASP A 183 31.57 37.88 -7.86
C ASP A 183 31.66 36.41 -8.28
N GLU A 184 32.07 35.53 -7.37
CA GLU A 184 32.09 34.07 -7.61
C GLU A 184 30.70 33.52 -7.98
N ASN A 185 29.64 34.04 -7.35
CA ASN A 185 28.27 33.62 -7.64
C ASN A 185 27.78 34.17 -9.00
N GLU A 186 28.13 35.40 -9.37
CA GLU A 186 27.80 35.94 -10.69
C GLU A 186 28.52 35.18 -11.82
N GLU A 187 29.80 34.85 -11.64
CA GLU A 187 30.56 34.00 -12.57
C GLU A 187 29.93 32.62 -12.70
N LEU A 188 29.55 32.00 -11.58
CA LEU A 188 28.85 30.71 -11.56
C LEU A 188 27.54 30.76 -12.35
N VAL A 189 26.71 31.78 -12.12
CA VAL A 189 25.44 31.98 -12.84
C VAL A 189 25.68 32.19 -14.33
N SER A 190 26.72 32.93 -14.70
CA SER A 190 27.12 33.13 -16.10
C SER A 190 27.53 31.83 -16.80
N VAL A 191 28.31 30.98 -16.11
CA VAL A 191 28.70 29.65 -16.61
C VAL A 191 27.49 28.74 -16.76
N ILE A 192 26.58 28.70 -15.77
CA ILE A 192 25.35 27.90 -15.82
C ILE A 192 24.45 28.35 -16.99
N ASN A 193 24.30 29.65 -17.20
CA ASN A 193 23.56 30.19 -18.34
C ASN A 193 24.21 29.80 -19.68
N SER A 194 25.54 29.79 -19.74
CA SER A 194 26.28 29.35 -20.92
C SER A 194 26.12 27.84 -21.17
N ILE A 195 26.04 27.02 -20.11
CA ILE A 195 25.74 25.58 -20.20
C ILE A 195 24.34 25.36 -20.72
N ASN A 196 23.34 26.07 -20.18
CA ASN A 196 21.96 25.98 -20.65
C ASN A 196 21.86 26.32 -22.16
N LYS A 197 22.55 27.37 -22.62
CA LYS A 197 22.64 27.71 -24.05
C LYS A 197 23.30 26.59 -24.86
N ALA A 198 24.44 26.07 -24.42
CA ALA A 198 25.13 24.98 -25.11
C ALA A 198 24.30 23.69 -25.21
N VAL A 199 23.47 23.39 -24.21
CA VAL A 199 22.53 22.24 -24.23
C VAL A 199 21.37 22.48 -25.20
N ILE A 200 20.85 23.71 -25.29
CA ILE A 200 19.80 24.11 -26.25
C ILE A 200 20.34 24.04 -27.69
N ASP A 201 21.55 24.56 -27.91
CA ASP A 201 22.22 24.61 -29.22
C ASP A 201 22.77 23.23 -29.67
N GLU A 202 22.62 22.20 -28.83
CA GLU A 202 23.16 20.84 -29.02
C GLU A 202 24.69 20.79 -29.23
N ASP A 203 25.42 21.81 -28.78
CA ASP A 203 26.87 21.89 -28.93
C ASP A 203 27.59 21.12 -27.81
N SER A 204 27.83 19.85 -28.13
CA SER A 204 28.61 18.95 -27.29
C SER A 204 30.03 19.44 -27.02
N ASN A 205 30.63 20.19 -27.97
CA ASN A 205 32.00 20.66 -27.86
C ASN A 205 32.15 21.72 -26.78
N ARG A 206 31.33 22.75 -26.91
CA ARG A 206 31.23 23.88 -26.00
C ARG A 206 30.78 23.45 -24.61
N LEU A 207 29.83 22.53 -24.51
CA LEU A 207 29.37 21.98 -23.22
C LEU A 207 30.53 21.40 -22.39
N MET A 208 31.39 20.57 -22.98
CA MET A 208 32.51 19.96 -22.24
C MET A 208 33.59 20.95 -21.81
N ASN A 209 33.75 22.08 -22.50
CA ASN A 209 34.67 23.12 -22.07
C ASN A 209 34.09 23.92 -20.90
N LEU A 210 32.78 24.19 -20.94
CA LEU A 210 32.07 24.84 -19.84
C LEU A 210 32.01 23.98 -18.58
N LEU A 211 31.80 22.66 -18.71
CA LEU A 211 31.80 21.74 -17.56
C LEU A 211 33.18 21.65 -16.87
N LYS A 212 34.28 22.03 -17.54
CA LYS A 212 35.62 22.05 -16.95
C LYS A 212 35.98 23.36 -16.25
N SER A 213 35.09 24.36 -16.27
CA SER A 213 35.38 25.65 -15.63
C SER A 213 35.61 25.47 -14.12
N SER A 214 36.63 26.14 -13.59
CA SER A 214 36.94 26.17 -12.15
C SER A 214 35.77 26.63 -11.27
N SER A 215 34.89 27.48 -11.82
CA SER A 215 33.74 28.07 -11.12
C SER A 215 32.69 27.04 -10.67
N LEU A 216 32.59 25.88 -11.31
CA LEU A 216 31.60 24.84 -10.96
C LEU A 216 32.04 23.95 -9.77
N GLN A 217 33.31 24.04 -9.35
CA GLN A 217 33.90 23.27 -8.24
C GLN A 217 33.56 21.76 -8.26
N ILE A 218 33.50 21.16 -9.45
CA ILE A 218 33.12 19.76 -9.62
C ILE A 218 34.24 18.87 -9.07
N LYS A 219 33.94 18.12 -8.00
CA LYS A 219 34.89 17.19 -7.36
C LYS A 219 35.09 15.88 -8.13
N THR A 220 34.20 15.57 -9.07
CA THR A 220 34.16 14.31 -9.81
C THR A 220 34.84 14.41 -11.18
N PRO A 221 35.60 13.38 -11.61
CA PRO A 221 36.32 13.42 -12.88
C PRO A 221 35.35 13.44 -14.06
N LEU A 222 35.65 14.26 -15.07
CA LEU A 222 34.90 14.34 -16.33
C LEU A 222 35.58 13.50 -17.41
N HIS A 223 34.85 12.54 -17.98
CA HIS A 223 35.37 11.70 -19.06
C HIS A 223 35.08 12.33 -20.42
N LYS A 224 36.12 12.55 -21.23
CA LYS A 224 35.98 13.20 -22.56
C LYS A 224 35.13 12.39 -23.54
N GLU A 225 35.10 11.07 -23.39
CA GLU A 225 34.42 10.11 -24.27
C GLU A 225 32.89 10.11 -24.06
N GLU A 226 32.41 10.61 -22.93
CA GLU A 226 30.99 10.63 -22.54
C GLU A 226 30.28 11.94 -22.87
N ARG A 227 30.95 12.83 -23.61
CA ARG A 227 30.44 14.14 -24.07
C ARG A 227 28.98 14.10 -24.56
N HIS A 228 28.64 13.12 -25.39
CA HIS A 228 27.30 13.00 -25.97
C HIS A 228 26.26 12.49 -24.97
N LEU A 229 26.69 11.73 -23.96
CA LEU A 229 25.83 11.24 -22.89
C LEU A 229 25.48 12.37 -21.92
N TYR A 230 26.46 13.19 -21.51
CA TYR A 230 26.20 14.39 -20.71
C TYR A 230 25.17 15.30 -21.41
N LEU A 231 25.33 15.55 -22.71
CA LEU A 231 24.39 16.38 -23.47
C LEU A 231 22.99 15.78 -23.52
N ARG A 232 22.87 14.48 -23.77
CA ARG A 232 21.58 13.79 -23.87
C ARG A 232 20.82 13.79 -22.54
N ILE A 233 21.50 13.55 -21.42
CA ILE A 233 20.86 13.52 -20.10
C ILE A 233 20.50 14.93 -19.62
N LEU A 234 21.37 15.92 -19.83
CA LEU A 234 21.06 17.33 -19.53
C LEU A 234 19.87 17.83 -20.37
N LYS A 235 19.82 17.49 -21.66
CA LYS A 235 18.66 17.82 -22.52
C LYS A 235 17.38 17.15 -22.05
N LYS A 236 17.43 15.88 -21.64
CA LYS A 236 16.27 15.17 -21.07
C LYS A 236 15.77 15.86 -19.80
N LYS A 237 16.67 16.26 -18.89
CA LYS A 237 16.31 17.00 -17.67
C LYS A 237 15.76 18.40 -17.98
N LEU A 238 16.29 19.08 -18.99
CA LEU A 238 15.80 20.39 -19.44
C LEU A 238 14.38 20.30 -20.02
N VAL A 239 14.10 19.31 -20.87
CA VAL A 239 12.76 19.10 -21.47
C VAL A 239 11.71 18.73 -20.42
N LEU A 240 12.08 17.95 -19.41
CA LEU A 240 11.17 17.54 -18.32
C LEU A 240 10.69 18.72 -17.46
N ARG A 241 11.40 19.84 -17.42
CA ARG A 241 11.05 21.00 -16.58
C ARG A 241 10.22 22.07 -17.30
N GLU A 242 9.88 21.87 -18.58
CA GLU A 242 8.99 22.68 -19.45
C GLU A 242 9.17 24.21 -19.50
N SER A 243 10.00 24.85 -18.65
CA SER A 243 10.29 26.31 -18.63
C SER A 243 11.45 26.73 -17.71
N GLN A 244 12.08 25.83 -16.93
CA GLN A 244 13.12 26.20 -15.95
C GLN A 244 14.53 25.86 -16.46
N SER A 245 15.46 26.80 -16.33
CA SER A 245 16.90 26.59 -16.57
C SER A 245 17.50 25.56 -15.61
N LEU A 246 18.51 24.81 -16.05
CA LEU A 246 19.24 23.86 -15.20
C LEU A 246 20.01 24.63 -14.11
N TRP A 247 19.98 24.11 -12.89
CA TRP A 247 20.72 24.64 -11.74
C TRP A 247 22.01 23.84 -11.52
N LEU A 248 22.91 24.36 -10.67
CA LEU A 248 24.19 23.69 -10.36
C LEU A 248 24.00 22.24 -9.88
N ASP A 249 23.04 22.02 -8.99
CA ASP A 249 22.74 20.69 -8.46
C ASP A 249 22.29 19.72 -9.56
N ASP A 250 21.51 20.20 -10.54
CA ASP A 250 21.07 19.37 -11.67
C ASP A 250 22.26 18.96 -12.54
N ILE A 251 23.22 19.86 -12.74
CA ILE A 251 24.45 19.62 -13.52
C ILE A 251 25.34 18.62 -12.78
N VAL A 252 25.62 18.85 -11.50
CA VAL A 252 26.46 17.95 -10.67
C VAL A 252 25.84 16.56 -10.55
N ASN A 253 24.54 16.47 -10.29
CA ASN A 253 23.83 15.18 -10.26
C ASN A 253 23.92 14.47 -11.61
N THR A 254 23.75 15.21 -12.72
CA THR A 254 23.88 14.61 -14.06
C THR A 254 25.29 14.10 -14.33
N ILE A 255 26.33 14.79 -13.87
CA ILE A 255 27.71 14.30 -14.02
C ILE A 255 27.90 13.00 -13.25
N ASN A 256 27.37 12.93 -12.02
CA ASN A 256 27.45 11.71 -11.21
C ASN A 256 26.66 10.55 -11.84
N ASP A 257 25.44 10.82 -12.31
CA ASP A 257 24.60 9.85 -13.01
C ASP A 257 25.32 9.28 -14.24
N VAL A 258 25.95 10.15 -15.04
CA VAL A 258 26.70 9.78 -16.25
C VAL A 258 27.93 8.96 -15.92
N ASN A 259 28.72 9.38 -14.92
CA ASN A 259 29.93 8.67 -14.51
C ASN A 259 29.60 7.26 -13.97
N GLU A 260 28.53 7.12 -13.19
CA GLU A 260 28.06 5.82 -12.70
C GLU A 260 27.58 4.93 -13.85
N GLU A 261 26.83 5.49 -14.80
CA GLU A 261 26.36 4.76 -15.99
C GLU A 261 27.55 4.31 -16.87
N SER A 262 28.54 5.17 -17.07
CA SER A 262 29.74 4.85 -17.83
C SER A 262 30.56 3.73 -17.21
N LEU A 263 30.77 3.78 -15.88
CA LEU A 263 31.52 2.75 -15.16
C LEU A 263 30.86 1.37 -15.34
N LYS A 264 29.52 1.31 -15.21
CA LYS A 264 28.74 0.08 -15.45
C LYS A 264 28.87 -0.41 -16.90
N VAL A 265 28.85 0.50 -17.87
CA VAL A 265 29.00 0.16 -19.30
C VAL A 265 30.40 -0.37 -19.60
N LYS A 266 31.44 0.20 -18.97
CA LYS A 266 32.82 -0.28 -19.09
C LYS A 266 32.98 -1.70 -18.54
N GLU A 267 32.52 -1.95 -17.32
CA GLU A 267 32.54 -3.30 -16.72
C GLU A 267 31.73 -4.32 -17.53
N LEU A 268 30.59 -3.88 -18.09
CA LEU A 268 29.77 -4.70 -18.97
C LEU A 268 30.46 -4.99 -20.31
N THR A 269 31.15 -4.01 -20.88
CA THR A 269 31.96 -4.15 -22.09
C THR A 269 33.06 -5.17 -21.86
N ASP A 270 33.86 -5.00 -20.81
CA ASP A 270 34.93 -5.93 -20.46
C ASP A 270 34.38 -7.35 -20.29
N SER A 271 33.26 -7.51 -19.59
CA SER A 271 32.66 -8.81 -19.36
C SER A 271 32.11 -9.45 -20.65
N LEU A 272 31.46 -8.69 -21.52
CA LEU A 272 30.95 -9.18 -22.81
C LEU A 272 32.07 -9.56 -23.77
N VAL A 273 33.16 -8.79 -23.78
CA VAL A 273 34.33 -9.07 -24.61
C VAL A 273 35.01 -10.34 -24.11
N HIS A 274 35.28 -10.46 -22.80
CA HIS A 274 35.84 -11.68 -22.21
C HIS A 274 34.95 -12.91 -22.47
N LEU A 275 33.62 -12.78 -22.35
CA LEU A 275 32.69 -13.88 -22.63
C LEU A 275 32.76 -14.33 -24.10
N ASN A 276 32.67 -13.39 -25.04
CA ASN A 276 32.69 -13.72 -26.47
C ASN A 276 34.06 -14.30 -26.90
N LEU A 277 35.16 -13.75 -26.39
CA LEU A 277 36.51 -14.27 -26.65
C LEU A 277 36.73 -15.65 -26.04
N ALA A 278 36.26 -15.90 -24.82
CA ALA A 278 36.37 -17.22 -24.17
C ALA A 278 35.61 -18.31 -24.95
N VAL A 279 34.42 -17.98 -25.49
CA VAL A 279 33.66 -18.92 -26.35
C VAL A 279 34.41 -19.21 -27.66
N ILE A 280 35.12 -18.22 -28.23
CA ILE A 280 35.93 -18.40 -29.45
C ILE A 280 37.19 -19.23 -29.18
N LYS A 281 37.93 -18.91 -28.11
CA LYS A 281 39.13 -19.63 -27.66
C LYS A 281 38.82 -21.03 -27.11
N LYS A 282 37.53 -21.31 -26.86
CA LYS A 282 37.00 -22.52 -26.24
C LYS A 282 37.47 -22.77 -24.80
N ASP A 283 37.72 -21.71 -24.05
CA ASP A 283 38.08 -21.79 -22.63
C ASP A 283 36.82 -21.77 -21.76
N ILE A 284 36.56 -22.88 -21.06
CA ILE A 284 35.38 -23.07 -20.20
C ILE A 284 35.52 -22.28 -18.89
N ASN A 285 36.74 -22.10 -18.38
CA ASN A 285 36.99 -21.44 -17.10
C ASN A 285 36.92 -19.91 -17.24
N GLU A 286 37.54 -19.35 -18.28
CA GLU A 286 37.40 -17.92 -18.60
C GLU A 286 35.94 -17.58 -18.95
N PHE A 287 35.26 -18.45 -19.70
CA PHE A 287 33.84 -18.29 -20.00
C PHE A 287 32.99 -18.27 -18.72
N TRP A 288 33.24 -19.19 -17.80
CA TRP A 288 32.50 -19.26 -16.55
C TRP A 288 32.75 -18.06 -15.64
N ASN A 289 33.98 -17.55 -15.57
CA ASN A 289 34.31 -16.36 -14.80
C ASN A 289 33.61 -15.13 -15.36
N ALA A 290 33.59 -14.97 -16.69
CA ALA A 290 32.85 -13.90 -17.33
C ALA A 290 31.33 -14.04 -17.10
N LEU A 291 30.76 -15.25 -17.28
CA LEU A 291 29.34 -15.52 -17.06
C LEU A 291 28.93 -15.38 -15.58
N SER A 292 29.84 -15.58 -14.64
CA SER A 292 29.55 -15.40 -13.21
C SER A 292 29.40 -13.93 -12.81
N ASN A 293 29.76 -12.97 -13.68
CA ASN A 293 29.57 -11.56 -13.39
C ASN A 293 28.07 -11.21 -13.37
N PRO A 294 27.54 -10.63 -12.26
CA PRO A 294 26.12 -10.29 -12.12
C PRO A 294 25.58 -9.36 -13.22
N LEU A 295 26.42 -8.55 -13.85
CA LEU A 295 26.01 -7.61 -14.91
C LEU A 295 25.49 -8.31 -16.19
N LEU A 296 25.99 -9.51 -16.47
CA LEU A 296 25.65 -10.29 -17.67
C LEU A 296 24.48 -11.25 -17.46
N SER A 297 24.36 -11.78 -16.25
CA SER A 297 23.48 -12.91 -15.94
C SER A 297 22.04 -12.51 -15.63
N GLY A 298 21.80 -11.21 -15.43
CA GLY A 298 20.51 -10.72 -14.96
C GLY A 298 20.11 -11.40 -13.64
N SER A 299 18.82 -11.39 -13.32
CA SER A 299 18.27 -12.09 -12.15
C SER A 299 18.26 -13.63 -12.28
N GLY A 300 18.87 -14.18 -13.34
CA GLY A 300 18.92 -15.61 -13.59
C GLY A 300 19.86 -16.33 -12.61
N THR A 301 19.33 -17.25 -11.81
CA THR A 301 20.15 -18.15 -11.00
C THR A 301 20.92 -19.10 -11.93
N ILE A 302 22.24 -19.01 -11.92
CA ILE A 302 23.13 -19.87 -12.70
C ILE A 302 23.71 -20.92 -11.77
N GLU A 303 23.56 -22.19 -12.14
CA GLU A 303 24.02 -23.30 -11.32
C GLU A 303 25.42 -23.77 -11.76
N SER A 304 26.34 -23.85 -10.79
CA SER A 304 27.74 -24.21 -11.02
C SER A 304 27.97 -25.66 -11.46
N THR A 305 26.95 -26.52 -11.35
CA THR A 305 26.99 -27.92 -11.78
C THR A 305 26.81 -28.09 -13.29
N CYS A 306 26.31 -27.06 -13.99
CA CYS A 306 25.93 -27.12 -15.40
C CYS A 306 26.86 -26.33 -16.35
N LYS A 307 28.10 -26.02 -15.94
CA LYS A 307 29.03 -25.14 -16.70
C LYS A 307 29.20 -25.57 -18.15
N ASP A 308 29.39 -26.87 -18.38
CA ASP A 308 29.62 -27.44 -19.71
C ASP A 308 28.40 -27.31 -20.62
N ILE A 309 27.19 -27.43 -20.04
CA ILE A 309 25.92 -27.30 -20.76
C ILE A 309 25.71 -25.86 -21.22
N TYR A 310 25.99 -24.88 -20.35
CA TYR A 310 25.96 -23.48 -20.75
C TYR A 310 26.98 -23.21 -21.85
N PHE A 311 28.24 -23.60 -21.67
CA PHE A 311 29.28 -23.39 -22.67
C PHE A 311 28.91 -23.97 -24.05
N GLN A 312 28.35 -25.19 -24.10
CA GLN A 312 27.89 -25.81 -25.35
C GLN A 312 26.75 -25.02 -26.03
N MET A 313 25.80 -24.48 -25.26
CA MET A 313 24.70 -23.68 -25.80
C MET A 313 25.18 -22.33 -26.34
N PHE A 314 26.09 -21.66 -25.64
CA PHE A 314 26.72 -20.42 -26.09
C PHE A 314 27.57 -20.64 -27.35
N ALA A 315 28.38 -21.70 -27.39
CA ALA A 315 29.16 -22.07 -28.58
C ALA A 315 28.27 -22.41 -29.79
N LYS A 316 27.13 -23.07 -29.56
CA LYS A 316 26.13 -23.37 -30.63
C LYS A 316 25.45 -22.10 -31.13
N ALA A 317 25.14 -21.15 -30.24
CA ALA A 317 24.55 -19.87 -30.61
C ALA A 317 25.51 -19.01 -31.45
N LEU A 318 26.79 -18.97 -31.06
CA LEU A 318 27.82 -18.25 -31.81
C LEU A 318 28.06 -18.87 -33.20
N LYS A 319 28.12 -20.21 -33.30
CA LYS A 319 28.25 -20.91 -34.60
C LYS A 319 27.09 -20.66 -35.56
N LYS A 320 25.86 -20.48 -35.04
CA LYS A 320 24.68 -20.17 -35.87
C LYS A 320 24.73 -18.78 -36.50
N ARG A 321 25.55 -17.86 -35.97
CA ARG A 321 25.74 -16.50 -36.51
C ARG A 321 26.86 -16.41 -37.56
N GLY A 322 27.30 -17.54 -38.12
CA GLY A 322 28.41 -17.57 -39.08
C GLY A 322 28.26 -16.58 -40.25
N HIS A 323 29.38 -15.92 -40.58
CA HIS A 323 29.65 -14.98 -41.69
C HIS A 323 29.12 -13.53 -41.59
N TYR A 324 28.77 -13.03 -40.40
CA TYR A 324 28.59 -11.59 -40.23
C TYR A 324 29.92 -10.87 -39.98
N ILE A 325 30.08 -9.69 -40.58
CA ILE A 325 31.36 -8.95 -40.69
C ILE A 325 31.49 -7.89 -39.58
N CYS A 326 30.40 -7.48 -38.93
CA CYS A 326 30.42 -6.34 -38.00
C CYS A 326 30.90 -6.74 -36.59
N SER A 327 31.92 -6.01 -36.13
CA SER A 327 32.55 -6.13 -34.80
C SER A 327 31.77 -5.42 -33.69
N TRP A 328 30.87 -4.51 -34.08
CA TRP A 328 30.03 -3.72 -33.18
C TRP A 328 28.78 -4.49 -32.72
N ILE A 329 28.50 -4.46 -31.42
CA ILE A 329 27.25 -4.93 -30.82
C ILE A 329 26.45 -3.75 -30.23
N VAL A 330 25.13 -3.83 -30.30
CA VAL A 330 24.23 -2.83 -29.67
C VAL A 330 23.78 -3.34 -28.31
N CYS A 331 24.04 -2.54 -27.28
CA CYS A 331 23.53 -2.75 -25.94
C CYS A 331 22.70 -1.55 -25.47
N HIS A 332 21.74 -1.83 -24.59
CA HIS A 332 20.98 -0.77 -23.92
C HIS A 332 21.29 -0.82 -22.43
N THR A 333 21.52 0.36 -21.85
CA THR A 333 21.70 0.53 -20.40
C THR A 333 20.36 0.43 -19.68
N ASP A 334 20.39 0.29 -18.36
CA ASP A 334 19.18 0.22 -17.53
C ASP A 334 18.38 1.54 -17.58
N ALA A 335 19.04 2.66 -17.91
CA ALA A 335 18.43 3.97 -18.17
C ALA A 335 17.82 4.12 -19.59
N GLY A 336 17.96 3.09 -20.44
CA GLY A 336 17.44 3.07 -21.81
C GLY A 336 18.34 3.74 -22.85
N ASN A 337 19.58 4.08 -22.50
CA ASN A 337 20.54 4.67 -23.44
C ASN A 337 21.17 3.58 -24.32
N THR A 338 21.44 3.91 -25.58
CA THR A 338 22.03 3.02 -26.58
C THR A 338 23.54 3.14 -26.57
N VAL A 339 24.25 2.02 -26.41
CA VAL A 339 25.71 1.92 -26.48
C VAL A 339 26.08 0.95 -27.60
N TYR A 340 27.06 1.35 -28.41
CA TYR A 340 27.70 0.52 -29.41
C TYR A 340 29.04 0.04 -28.84
N ILE A 341 29.25 -1.26 -28.71
CA ILE A 341 30.48 -1.83 -28.16
C ILE A 341 31.23 -2.53 -29.28
N ASP A 342 32.49 -2.19 -29.49
CA ASP A 342 33.38 -2.91 -30.39
C ASP A 342 34.15 -3.98 -29.63
N ILE A 343 33.94 -5.23 -30.03
CA ILE A 343 34.54 -6.39 -29.36
C ILE A 343 35.97 -6.64 -29.82
N GLU A 344 36.35 -6.16 -31.00
CA GLU A 344 37.72 -6.35 -31.51
C GLU A 344 38.68 -5.29 -30.96
N SER A 345 38.23 -4.04 -30.83
CA SER A 345 39.04 -2.95 -30.28
C SER A 345 38.90 -2.74 -28.77
N TYR A 346 38.04 -3.48 -28.07
CA TYR A 346 37.75 -3.32 -26.62
C TYR A 346 37.27 -1.90 -26.27
N THR A 347 36.55 -1.23 -27.17
CA THR A 347 36.06 0.14 -26.98
C THR A 347 34.54 0.22 -27.11
N TYR A 348 33.95 1.33 -26.66
CA TYR A 348 32.51 1.59 -26.82
C TYR A 348 32.24 3.04 -27.25
N SER A 349 31.09 3.27 -27.87
CA SER A 349 30.66 4.57 -28.36
C SER A 349 29.18 4.82 -28.03
N TRP A 350 28.87 6.05 -27.65
CA TRP A 350 27.50 6.52 -27.39
C TRP A 350 26.77 7.01 -28.66
N THR A 351 27.49 7.11 -29.77
CA THR A 351 26.98 7.51 -31.09
C THR A 351 27.10 6.35 -32.07
N THR A 352 26.27 6.36 -33.12
CA THR A 352 26.35 5.34 -34.18
C THR A 352 27.71 5.39 -34.88
N PRO A 353 28.54 4.33 -34.78
CA PRO A 353 29.79 4.25 -35.52
C PRO A 353 29.55 4.24 -37.03
N LYS A 354 30.48 4.80 -37.81
CA LYS A 354 30.34 4.90 -39.27
C LYS A 354 30.31 3.53 -39.98
N ASP A 355 30.94 2.52 -39.36
CA ASP A 355 31.06 1.16 -39.89
C ASP A 355 30.00 0.19 -39.32
N PHE A 356 28.94 0.72 -38.71
CA PHE A 356 27.91 -0.09 -38.05
C PHE A 356 26.98 -0.77 -39.07
N VAL A 357 26.87 -2.09 -38.97
CA VAL A 357 25.90 -2.90 -39.70
C VAL A 357 25.06 -3.67 -38.68
N PRO A 358 23.72 -3.75 -38.82
CA PRO A 358 22.83 -4.39 -37.83
C PRO A 358 23.08 -5.88 -37.55
N TYR A 359 23.88 -6.54 -38.38
CA TYR A 359 24.20 -7.95 -38.26
C TYR A 359 25.53 -8.12 -37.50
N ALA A 360 25.44 -8.22 -36.17
CA ALA A 360 26.61 -8.43 -35.33
C ALA A 360 27.07 -9.90 -35.33
N ARG A 361 28.39 -10.11 -35.43
CA ARG A 361 29.03 -11.44 -35.34
C ARG A 361 28.92 -12.05 -33.94
N TYR A 362 28.93 -11.21 -32.91
CA TYR A 362 29.09 -11.60 -31.51
C TYR A 362 27.75 -11.64 -30.76
N LEU A 363 27.74 -12.22 -29.55
CA LEU A 363 26.56 -12.31 -28.69
C LEU A 363 26.33 -10.99 -27.95
N THR A 364 25.09 -10.49 -27.99
CA THR A 364 24.67 -9.30 -27.24
C THR A 364 24.20 -9.67 -25.82
N ARG A 365 24.09 -8.69 -24.92
CA ARG A 365 23.51 -8.90 -23.57
C ARG A 365 22.14 -9.58 -23.61
N LYS A 366 21.28 -9.21 -24.57
CA LYS A 366 19.95 -9.82 -24.76
C LYS A 366 20.04 -11.29 -25.14
N ASP A 367 21.02 -11.64 -25.98
CA ASP A 367 21.26 -13.03 -26.38
C ASP A 367 21.75 -13.87 -25.21
N VAL A 368 22.70 -13.33 -24.43
CA VAL A 368 23.25 -13.98 -23.22
C VAL A 368 22.12 -14.35 -22.26
N VAL A 369 21.25 -13.39 -21.91
CA VAL A 369 20.11 -13.62 -21.01
C VAL A 369 19.12 -14.63 -21.61
N SER A 370 18.80 -14.51 -22.91
CA SER A 370 17.90 -15.47 -23.57
C SER A 370 18.43 -16.90 -23.57
N ILE A 371 19.74 -17.07 -23.75
CA ILE A 371 20.40 -18.38 -23.74
C ILE A 371 20.42 -18.96 -22.32
N ILE A 372 20.70 -18.15 -21.30
CA ILE A 372 20.64 -18.57 -19.89
C ILE A 372 19.21 -19.03 -19.55
N GLU A 373 18.19 -18.24 -19.88
CA GLU A 373 16.79 -18.60 -19.61
C GLU A 373 16.36 -19.90 -20.30
N LYS A 374 16.71 -20.07 -21.58
CA LYS A 374 16.42 -21.31 -22.33
C LYS A 374 17.13 -22.50 -21.70
N THR A 375 18.40 -22.33 -21.34
CA THR A 375 19.20 -23.40 -20.72
C THR A 375 18.64 -23.77 -19.34
N ASN A 376 18.24 -22.79 -18.54
CA ASN A 376 17.63 -22.99 -17.23
C ASN A 376 16.29 -23.73 -17.33
N LYS A 377 15.42 -23.33 -18.28
CA LYS A 377 14.12 -23.96 -18.51
C LYS A 377 14.26 -25.42 -18.96
N HIS A 378 15.17 -25.70 -19.90
CA HIS A 378 15.25 -27.02 -20.54
C HIS A 378 16.12 -28.03 -19.77
N HIS A 379 17.24 -27.58 -19.22
CA HIS A 379 18.26 -28.50 -18.69
C HIS A 379 18.36 -28.44 -17.17
N VAL A 380 18.43 -27.24 -16.59
CA VAL A 380 18.63 -27.08 -15.13
C VAL A 380 17.40 -27.51 -14.35
N ASN A 381 16.20 -27.06 -14.75
CA ASN A 381 14.97 -27.44 -14.06
C ASN A 381 14.66 -28.94 -14.17
N LYS A 382 14.96 -29.54 -15.33
CA LYS A 382 14.80 -30.98 -15.55
C LYS A 382 15.76 -31.78 -14.67
N TYR A 383 17.03 -31.37 -14.59
CA TYR A 383 18.02 -31.99 -13.72
C TYR A 383 17.63 -31.89 -12.25
N LYS A 384 17.20 -30.70 -11.78
CA LYS A 384 16.70 -30.51 -10.41
C LYS A 384 15.49 -31.41 -10.10
N GLN A 385 14.55 -31.52 -11.03
CA GLN A 385 13.39 -32.41 -10.88
C GLN A 385 13.83 -33.87 -10.71
N THR A 386 14.75 -34.36 -11.54
CA THR A 386 15.23 -35.75 -11.42
C THR A 386 15.94 -36.05 -10.10
N VAL A 387 16.70 -35.08 -9.55
CA VAL A 387 17.36 -35.23 -8.26
C VAL A 387 16.35 -35.19 -7.11
N LEU A 388 15.40 -34.24 -7.15
CA LEU A 388 14.30 -34.15 -6.18
C LEU A 388 13.42 -35.39 -6.17
N ASP A 389 13.06 -35.92 -7.35
CA ASP A 389 12.26 -37.13 -7.49
C ASP A 389 12.96 -38.33 -6.85
N SER A 390 14.27 -38.46 -7.04
CA SER A 390 15.07 -39.53 -6.40
C SER A 390 15.06 -39.42 -4.87
N CYS A 391 15.27 -38.23 -4.31
CA CYS A 391 15.20 -38.01 -2.87
C CYS A 391 13.79 -38.25 -2.29
N ILE A 392 12.74 -37.85 -3.02
CA ILE A 392 11.36 -38.08 -2.60
C ILE A 392 11.04 -39.57 -2.60
N LEU A 393 11.50 -40.34 -3.59
CA LEU A 393 11.31 -41.79 -3.63
C LEU A 393 11.98 -42.49 -2.45
N GLU A 394 13.20 -42.10 -2.10
CA GLU A 394 13.89 -42.62 -0.90
C GLU A 394 13.12 -42.28 0.38
N PHE A 395 12.71 -41.01 0.54
CA PHE A 395 11.94 -40.57 1.71
C PHE A 395 10.60 -41.31 1.82
N GLN A 396 9.88 -41.49 0.71
CA GLN A 396 8.64 -42.26 0.67
C GLN A 396 8.86 -43.73 1.06
N ALA A 397 9.97 -44.33 0.64
CA ALA A 397 10.33 -45.69 1.03
C ALA A 397 10.58 -45.79 2.55
N TYR A 398 11.29 -44.83 3.14
CA TYR A 398 11.49 -44.76 4.59
C TYR A 398 10.18 -44.59 5.36
N CYS A 399 9.29 -43.68 4.94
CA CYS A 399 7.99 -43.48 5.56
C CYS A 399 7.11 -44.74 5.48
N ARG A 400 7.03 -45.38 4.30
CA ARG A 400 6.29 -46.64 4.13
C ARG A 400 6.85 -47.75 5.01
N GLY A 401 8.17 -47.87 5.10
CA GLY A 401 8.85 -48.83 5.97
C GLY A 401 8.56 -48.58 7.46
N TYR A 402 8.58 -47.33 7.91
CA TYR A 402 8.24 -46.96 9.29
C TYR A 402 6.78 -47.28 9.64
N LEU A 403 5.83 -46.88 8.79
CA LEU A 403 4.40 -47.15 9.03
C LEU A 403 4.09 -48.65 9.10
N PHE A 404 4.72 -49.46 8.24
CA PHE A 404 4.57 -50.92 8.28
C PHE A 404 5.12 -51.52 9.58
N ARG A 405 6.32 -51.11 10.01
CA ARG A 405 6.93 -51.56 11.27
C ARG A 405 6.09 -51.14 12.48
N LYS A 406 5.55 -49.92 12.50
CA LYS A 406 4.64 -49.44 13.56
C LYS A 406 3.40 -50.33 13.67
N LYS A 407 2.72 -50.60 12.56
CA LYS A 407 1.54 -51.48 12.52
C LYS A 407 1.85 -52.91 12.97
N LEU A 408 3.03 -53.43 12.63
CA LEU A 408 3.48 -54.75 13.08
C LEU A 408 3.76 -54.77 14.58
N SER A 409 4.39 -53.72 15.11
CA SER A 409 4.65 -53.54 16.54
C SER A 409 3.35 -53.49 17.34
N GLU A 410 2.39 -52.65 16.93
CA GLU A 410 1.06 -52.55 17.56
C GLU A 410 0.34 -53.91 17.57
N LYS A 411 0.46 -54.69 16.47
CA LYS A 411 -0.13 -56.03 16.38
C LYS A 411 0.58 -57.04 17.28
N TYR A 412 1.90 -56.95 17.41
CA TYR A 412 2.66 -57.80 18.32
C TYR A 412 2.33 -57.49 19.78
N GLU A 413 2.23 -56.21 20.13
CA GLU A 413 1.84 -55.72 21.44
C GLU A 413 0.44 -56.21 21.82
N TYR A 414 -0.54 -56.06 20.91
CA TYR A 414 -1.88 -56.62 21.06
C TYR A 414 -1.88 -58.14 21.30
N PHE A 415 -1.05 -58.88 20.58
CA PHE A 415 -0.91 -60.33 20.80
C PHE A 415 -0.25 -60.64 22.14
N SER A 416 0.75 -59.85 22.58
CA SER A 416 1.41 -60.05 23.87
C SER A 416 0.49 -59.78 25.06
N GLU A 417 -0.37 -58.76 24.98
CA GLU A 417 -1.36 -58.45 26.00
C GLU A 417 -2.42 -59.56 26.11
N ASN A 418 -2.77 -60.18 24.98
CA ASN A 418 -3.85 -61.16 24.89
C ASN A 418 -3.39 -62.62 24.86
N ILE A 419 -2.13 -62.92 25.23
CA ILE A 419 -1.56 -64.29 25.22
C ILE A 419 -2.49 -65.29 25.93
N LYS A 420 -3.03 -64.93 27.11
CA LYS A 420 -3.90 -65.83 27.90
C LYS A 420 -5.16 -66.24 27.14
N TYR A 421 -5.77 -65.32 26.39
CA TYR A 421 -6.97 -65.61 25.57
C TYR A 421 -6.61 -66.42 24.32
N ILE A 422 -5.48 -66.09 23.67
CA ILE A 422 -4.98 -66.83 22.51
C ILE A 422 -4.71 -68.28 22.89
N VAL A 423 -4.08 -68.54 24.04
CA VAL A 423 -3.83 -69.91 24.53
C VAL A 423 -5.15 -70.65 24.80
N LYS A 424 -6.15 -70.00 25.40
CA LYS A 424 -7.49 -70.61 25.61
C LYS A 424 -8.15 -70.98 24.28
N ILE A 425 -8.13 -70.08 23.29
CA ILE A 425 -8.70 -70.32 21.96
C ILE A 425 -7.92 -71.42 21.22
N GLN A 426 -6.59 -71.43 21.29
CA GLN A 426 -5.75 -72.46 20.70
C GLN A 426 -5.99 -73.83 21.35
N ALA A 427 -6.16 -73.90 22.68
CA ALA A 427 -6.49 -75.13 23.39
C ALA A 427 -7.89 -75.65 22.98
N TRP A 428 -8.89 -74.76 22.92
CA TRP A 428 -10.23 -75.09 22.41
C TRP A 428 -10.21 -75.58 20.96
N TRP A 429 -9.44 -74.91 20.09
CA TRP A 429 -9.31 -75.30 18.69
C TRP A 429 -8.55 -76.61 18.51
N ARG A 430 -7.50 -76.87 19.30
CA ARG A 430 -6.81 -78.17 19.35
C ARG A 430 -7.77 -79.27 19.77
N ARG A 431 -8.62 -79.03 20.77
CA ARG A 431 -9.70 -79.95 21.16
C ARG A 431 -10.67 -80.22 20.00
N ILE A 432 -11.12 -79.17 19.29
CA ILE A 432 -12.01 -79.33 18.12
C ILE A 432 -11.33 -80.07 16.98
N ILE A 433 -10.04 -79.85 16.73
CA ILE A 433 -9.26 -80.59 15.73
C ILE A 433 -9.20 -82.07 16.11
N ILE A 434 -9.02 -82.39 17.40
CA ILE A 434 -9.03 -83.77 17.91
C ILE A 434 -10.43 -84.38 17.80
N GLU A 435 -11.49 -83.66 18.17
CA GLU A 435 -12.89 -84.10 17.99
C GLU A 435 -13.26 -84.27 16.50
N ARG A 436 -12.72 -83.45 15.60
CA ARG A 436 -12.89 -83.61 14.14
C ARG A 436 -12.07 -84.78 13.59
N LYS A 437 -10.87 -85.03 14.09
CA LYS A 437 -10.00 -86.15 13.66
C LYS A 437 -10.50 -87.50 14.16
N TYR A 438 -11.00 -87.61 15.40
CA TYR A 438 -11.36 -88.88 16.02
C TYR A 438 -12.88 -89.05 16.27
N GLY A 439 -13.65 -87.98 16.38
CA GLY A 439 -15.11 -88.04 16.59
C GLY A 439 -15.89 -88.45 15.33
N THR A 440 -15.37 -88.11 14.15
CA THR A 440 -15.86 -88.64 12.87
C THR A 440 -15.46 -90.10 12.69
N LEU A 441 -14.28 -90.53 13.13
CA LEU A 441 -13.80 -91.92 13.00
C LEU A 441 -14.67 -92.93 13.80
N ILE A 442 -15.18 -92.53 14.96
CA ILE A 442 -16.03 -93.38 15.83
C ILE A 442 -17.45 -93.48 15.26
N ARG A 443 -18.04 -92.38 14.77
CA ARG A 443 -19.36 -92.38 14.11
C ARG A 443 -19.33 -92.96 12.71
N MET A 444 -18.22 -92.78 11.98
CA MET A 444 -17.99 -93.38 10.67
C MET A 444 -17.76 -94.88 10.82
N LYS A 445 -17.01 -95.41 11.79
CA LYS A 445 -16.83 -96.88 11.93
C LYS A 445 -18.15 -97.67 11.98
N ALA A 446 -19.22 -97.09 12.55
CA ALA A 446 -20.55 -97.72 12.62
C ALA A 446 -21.37 -97.62 11.30
N ILE A 447 -21.14 -96.58 10.50
CA ILE A 447 -21.83 -96.33 9.22
C ILE A 447 -21.03 -96.95 8.06
N GLU A 448 -19.72 -96.99 8.21
CA GLU A 448 -18.72 -97.45 7.25
C GLU A 448 -18.69 -98.99 7.17
N THR A 449 -19.04 -99.73 8.21
CA THR A 449 -19.28 -101.18 8.11
C THR A 449 -20.49 -101.50 7.22
N LYS A 450 -21.55 -100.68 7.29
CA LYS A 450 -22.77 -100.81 6.48
C LYS A 450 -22.55 -100.41 5.02
N LEU A 451 -21.81 -99.33 4.77
CA LEU A 451 -21.52 -98.82 3.42
C LEU A 451 -20.31 -99.50 2.75
N LYS A 452 -19.34 -100.07 3.49
CA LYS A 452 -18.19 -100.81 2.91
C LYS A 452 -18.60 -102.13 2.25
N GLN A 453 -19.73 -102.74 2.62
CA GLN A 453 -20.25 -103.92 1.91
C GLN A 453 -20.73 -103.57 0.49
N GLU A 454 -21.40 -102.43 0.31
CA GLU A 454 -21.93 -102.02 -1.00
C GLU A 454 -20.89 -101.32 -1.89
N LYS A 455 -19.88 -100.65 -1.30
CA LYS A 455 -18.87 -99.87 -2.04
C LYS A 455 -17.61 -100.65 -2.45
N LYS A 456 -17.34 -101.81 -1.84
CA LYS A 456 -16.14 -102.62 -2.15
C LYS A 456 -16.20 -103.32 -3.50
N GLN A 457 -17.37 -103.43 -4.13
CA GLN A 457 -17.48 -104.24 -5.34
C GLN A 457 -16.99 -103.55 -6.62
N ASN A 458 -17.19 -102.25 -6.87
CA ASN A 458 -16.57 -101.51 -8.01
C ASN A 458 -16.88 -99.98 -8.05
N PRO A 459 -15.97 -99.06 -7.67
CA PRO A 459 -16.22 -97.60 -7.67
C PRO A 459 -16.31 -96.93 -9.06
N TRP A 460 -15.55 -97.43 -10.05
CA TRP A 460 -15.46 -96.80 -11.38
C TRP A 460 -16.70 -97.07 -12.24
N VAL A 461 -17.33 -98.23 -12.07
CA VAL A 461 -18.53 -98.62 -12.82
C VAL A 461 -19.73 -97.74 -12.44
N TRP A 462 -19.84 -97.34 -11.18
CA TRP A 462 -20.93 -96.48 -10.69
C TRP A 462 -20.91 -95.08 -11.31
N TYR A 463 -19.75 -94.41 -11.34
CA TYR A 463 -19.63 -93.09 -11.95
C TYR A 463 -19.73 -93.13 -13.48
N LYS A 464 -19.24 -94.21 -14.11
CA LYS A 464 -19.35 -94.41 -15.57
C LYS A 464 -20.79 -94.67 -16.04
N ILE A 465 -21.60 -95.36 -15.23
CA ILE A 465 -23.04 -95.57 -15.49
C ILE A 465 -23.82 -94.24 -15.37
N GLN A 466 -23.43 -93.36 -14.44
CA GLN A 466 -24.11 -92.09 -14.20
C GLN A 466 -23.64 -90.93 -15.12
N GLU A 467 -22.57 -91.10 -15.89
CA GLU A 467 -21.94 -90.05 -16.69
C GLU A 467 -22.93 -89.34 -17.63
N LYS A 468 -23.79 -90.09 -18.32
CA LYS A 468 -24.84 -89.52 -19.19
C LYS A 468 -25.85 -88.66 -18.42
N LYS A 469 -26.17 -89.00 -17.18
CA LYS A 469 -27.07 -88.21 -16.32
C LYS A 469 -26.38 -86.93 -15.85
N ILE A 470 -25.10 -87.01 -15.50
CA ILE A 470 -24.28 -85.86 -15.09
C ILE A 470 -24.14 -84.86 -16.24
N ILE A 471 -23.83 -85.33 -17.46
CA ILE A 471 -23.73 -84.46 -18.65
C ILE A 471 -25.08 -83.79 -18.94
N LYS A 472 -26.20 -84.51 -18.85
CA LYS A 472 -27.55 -83.93 -19.01
C LYS A 472 -27.85 -82.84 -17.98
N ILE A 473 -27.50 -83.06 -16.71
CA ILE A 473 -27.69 -82.05 -15.65
C ILE A 473 -26.79 -80.83 -15.90
N GLN A 474 -25.54 -81.03 -16.29
CA GLN A 474 -24.64 -79.93 -16.62
C GLN A 474 -25.10 -79.15 -17.86
N ALA A 475 -25.58 -79.83 -18.90
CA ALA A 475 -26.14 -79.20 -20.10
C ALA A 475 -27.42 -78.41 -19.79
N LEU A 476 -28.31 -78.96 -18.97
CA LEU A 476 -29.51 -78.28 -18.49
C LEU A 476 -29.15 -77.00 -17.70
N TRP A 477 -28.16 -77.09 -16.80
CA TRP A 477 -27.74 -75.95 -15.99
C TRP A 477 -27.04 -74.86 -16.84
N ARG A 478 -26.16 -75.26 -17.76
CA ARG A 478 -25.54 -74.34 -18.73
C ARG A 478 -26.61 -73.66 -19.61
N GLY A 479 -27.59 -74.41 -20.10
CA GLY A 479 -28.71 -73.90 -20.90
C GLY A 479 -29.65 -72.97 -20.12
N ARG A 480 -30.01 -73.31 -18.88
CA ARG A 480 -30.82 -72.45 -18.01
C ARG A 480 -30.11 -71.13 -17.71
N ARG A 481 -28.79 -71.17 -17.47
CA ARG A 481 -27.97 -69.97 -17.23
C ARG A 481 -27.86 -69.06 -18.46
N ALA A 482 -27.78 -69.64 -19.66
CA ALA A 482 -27.78 -68.89 -20.92
C ALA A 482 -29.15 -68.26 -21.20
N ARG A 483 -30.25 -69.02 -21.03
CA ARG A 483 -31.63 -68.53 -21.18
C ARG A 483 -31.95 -67.42 -20.18
N GLN A 484 -31.59 -67.57 -18.91
CA GLN A 484 -31.79 -66.52 -17.91
C GLN A 484 -31.06 -65.22 -18.29
N ALA A 485 -29.85 -65.32 -18.84
CA ALA A 485 -29.12 -64.14 -19.34
C ALA A 485 -29.79 -63.51 -20.57
N PHE A 486 -30.35 -64.32 -21.48
CA PHE A 486 -31.08 -63.86 -22.67
C PHE A 486 -32.44 -63.24 -22.34
N THR A 487 -33.24 -63.88 -21.47
CA THR A 487 -34.52 -63.35 -20.98
C THR A 487 -34.31 -62.04 -20.25
N SER A 488 -33.23 -61.94 -19.45
CA SER A 488 -32.86 -60.69 -18.79
C SER A 488 -32.48 -59.57 -19.77
N LEU A 489 -32.00 -59.87 -20.99
CA LEU A 489 -31.62 -58.84 -21.97
C LEU A 489 -32.85 -58.25 -22.69
N PHE A 490 -33.80 -59.09 -23.10
CA PHE A 490 -34.96 -58.66 -23.91
C PHE A 490 -36.18 -58.20 -23.09
N HIS A 491 -36.36 -58.71 -21.87
CA HIS A 491 -37.60 -58.50 -21.09
C HIS A 491 -37.42 -57.63 -19.85
N SER A 492 -36.19 -57.16 -19.56
CA SER A 492 -35.97 -56.20 -18.48
C SER A 492 -35.69 -54.83 -19.08
N ALA A 493 -36.38 -53.80 -18.58
CA ALA A 493 -36.18 -52.42 -19.03
C ALA A 493 -34.76 -51.91 -18.78
N ASN A 494 -34.03 -52.52 -17.82
CA ASN A 494 -32.64 -52.18 -17.47
C ASN A 494 -31.82 -53.48 -17.25
N PRO A 495 -31.25 -54.09 -18.30
CA PRO A 495 -30.49 -55.32 -18.16
C PRO A 495 -29.15 -55.10 -17.43
N PRO A 496 -28.76 -56.00 -16.51
CA PRO A 496 -27.49 -55.87 -15.79
C PRO A 496 -26.30 -56.00 -16.74
N LEU A 497 -25.28 -55.15 -16.57
CA LEU A 497 -24.09 -55.04 -17.44
C LEU A 497 -23.40 -56.40 -17.75
N LYS A 498 -23.45 -57.36 -16.83
CA LYS A 498 -22.90 -58.72 -17.04
C LYS A 498 -23.68 -59.56 -18.06
N ALA A 499 -24.99 -59.33 -18.20
CA ALA A 499 -25.82 -59.96 -19.22
C ALA A 499 -25.54 -59.32 -20.59
N VAL A 500 -25.52 -57.98 -20.65
CA VAL A 500 -25.18 -57.22 -21.86
C VAL A 500 -23.79 -57.62 -22.39
N LYS A 501 -22.76 -57.63 -21.54
CA LYS A 501 -21.38 -57.98 -21.91
C LYS A 501 -21.20 -59.37 -22.52
N LYS A 502 -22.08 -60.33 -22.21
CA LYS A 502 -22.06 -61.68 -22.81
C LYS A 502 -22.57 -61.72 -24.25
N PHE A 503 -23.42 -60.77 -24.63
CA PHE A 503 -24.05 -60.70 -25.96
C PHE A 503 -23.54 -59.54 -26.81
N ILE A 504 -22.66 -58.67 -26.28
CA ILE A 504 -21.94 -57.62 -27.06
C ILE A 504 -21.32 -58.17 -28.36
N PRO A 505 -20.63 -59.34 -28.36
CA PRO A 505 -20.04 -59.85 -29.61
C PRO A 505 -21.07 -60.33 -30.66
N MET A 506 -22.37 -60.40 -30.29
CA MET A 506 -23.47 -60.85 -31.16
C MET A 506 -24.36 -59.69 -31.62
N LEU A 507 -24.10 -58.47 -31.15
CA LEU A 507 -24.78 -57.26 -31.61
C LEU A 507 -23.88 -56.60 -32.65
N ASP A 508 -24.35 -56.50 -33.88
CA ASP A 508 -23.69 -55.70 -34.91
C ASP A 508 -23.80 -54.21 -34.53
N PHE A 509 -22.71 -53.46 -34.65
CA PHE A 509 -22.73 -52.02 -34.40
C PHE A 509 -23.61 -51.32 -35.44
N SER A 510 -24.63 -50.59 -34.99
CA SER A 510 -25.47 -49.77 -35.88
C SER A 510 -24.72 -48.52 -36.34
N THR A 511 -25.02 -48.00 -37.53
CA THR A 511 -24.52 -46.68 -37.98
C THR A 511 -24.90 -45.57 -36.99
N GLU A 512 -26.07 -45.67 -36.35
CA GLU A 512 -26.48 -44.74 -35.29
C GLU A 512 -25.59 -44.79 -34.04
N ASP A 513 -25.04 -45.96 -33.71
CA ASP A 513 -24.12 -46.11 -32.56
C ASP A 513 -22.77 -45.46 -32.89
N TYR A 514 -22.31 -45.55 -34.14
CA TYR A 514 -21.12 -44.84 -34.60
C TYR A 514 -21.31 -43.34 -34.57
N ASP A 515 -22.45 -42.84 -35.06
CA ASP A 515 -22.75 -41.41 -35.04
C ASP A 515 -22.85 -40.87 -33.61
N ARG A 516 -23.51 -41.60 -32.70
CA ARG A 516 -23.56 -41.25 -31.26
C ARG A 516 -22.20 -41.28 -30.59
N GLU A 517 -21.34 -42.24 -30.90
CA GLU A 517 -19.97 -42.29 -30.36
C GLU A 517 -19.14 -41.12 -30.92
N ILE A 518 -19.28 -40.78 -32.20
CA ILE A 518 -18.64 -39.61 -32.80
C ILE A 518 -19.14 -38.33 -32.12
N GLU A 519 -20.44 -38.16 -31.95
CA GLU A 519 -21.02 -37.02 -31.22
C GLU A 519 -20.44 -36.94 -29.80
N LEU A 520 -20.41 -38.05 -29.06
CA LEU A 520 -19.88 -38.08 -27.69
C LEU A 520 -18.39 -37.70 -27.68
N GLN A 521 -17.58 -38.21 -28.62
CA GLN A 521 -16.17 -37.82 -28.75
C GLN A 521 -16.00 -36.35 -29.13
N THR A 522 -16.83 -35.81 -30.02
CA THR A 522 -16.80 -34.39 -30.39
C THR A 522 -17.19 -33.51 -29.20
N LEU A 523 -18.25 -33.85 -28.46
CA LEU A 523 -18.68 -33.14 -27.26
C LEU A 523 -17.59 -33.20 -26.18
N LYS A 524 -16.97 -34.37 -25.99
CA LYS A 524 -15.87 -34.55 -25.03
C LYS A 524 -14.65 -33.71 -25.43
N SER A 525 -14.33 -33.65 -26.72
CA SER A 525 -13.28 -32.79 -27.26
C SER A 525 -13.58 -31.32 -27.00
N GLU A 526 -14.81 -30.88 -27.27
CA GLU A 526 -15.27 -29.51 -27.03
C GLU A 526 -15.22 -29.14 -25.55
N VAL A 527 -15.67 -30.02 -24.65
CA VAL A 527 -15.58 -29.84 -23.20
C VAL A 527 -14.11 -29.72 -22.77
N VAL A 528 -13.21 -30.57 -23.26
CA VAL A 528 -11.78 -30.49 -22.93
C VAL A 528 -11.16 -29.21 -23.48
N GLN A 529 -11.51 -28.78 -24.69
CA GLN A 529 -11.06 -27.51 -25.26
C GLN A 529 -11.56 -26.32 -24.44
N SER A 530 -12.83 -26.33 -24.05
CA SER A 530 -13.42 -25.30 -23.19
C SER A 530 -12.78 -25.29 -21.80
N MET A 531 -12.46 -26.45 -21.21
CA MET A 531 -11.73 -26.54 -19.95
C MET A 531 -10.32 -25.94 -20.07
N ARG A 532 -9.60 -26.26 -21.16
CA ARG A 532 -8.28 -25.67 -21.42
C ARG A 532 -8.36 -24.15 -21.61
N LYS A 533 -9.35 -23.67 -22.37
CA LYS A 533 -9.60 -22.24 -22.57
C LYS A 533 -9.91 -21.53 -21.26
N ASN A 534 -10.75 -22.13 -20.40
CA ASN A 534 -11.05 -21.60 -19.07
C ASN A 534 -9.83 -21.61 -18.13
N GLN A 535 -8.98 -22.64 -18.18
CA GLN A 535 -7.73 -22.68 -17.43
C GLN A 535 -6.76 -21.59 -17.88
N GLU A 536 -6.64 -21.36 -19.19
CA GLU A 536 -5.80 -20.29 -19.73
C GLU A 536 -6.35 -18.91 -19.35
N LEU A 537 -7.66 -18.69 -19.46
CA LEU A 537 -8.31 -17.46 -19.01
C LEU A 537 -8.12 -17.23 -17.51
N SER A 538 -8.26 -18.27 -16.67
CA SER A 538 -8.02 -18.18 -15.24
C SER A 538 -6.57 -17.77 -14.94
N LYS A 539 -5.60 -18.31 -15.69
CA LYS A 539 -4.18 -17.95 -15.57
C LYS A 539 -3.91 -16.51 -16.01
N GLN A 540 -4.60 -16.02 -17.05
CA GLN A 540 -4.52 -14.63 -17.49
C GLN A 540 -5.12 -13.66 -16.46
N ILE A 541 -6.26 -14.04 -15.85
CA ILE A 541 -6.86 -13.29 -14.74
C ILE A 541 -5.89 -13.27 -13.54
N ASP A 542 -5.29 -14.40 -13.18
CA ASP A 542 -4.28 -14.47 -12.12
C ASP A 542 -3.08 -13.53 -12.34
N ASP A 543 -2.59 -13.44 -13.59
CA ASP A 543 -1.50 -12.53 -13.96
C ASP A 543 -1.94 -11.06 -13.88
N MET A 544 -3.18 -10.79 -14.32
CA MET A 544 -3.78 -9.47 -14.22
C MET A 544 -4.02 -9.05 -12.76
N ASP A 545 -4.51 -9.94 -11.90
CA ASP A 545 -4.72 -9.68 -10.47
C ASP A 545 -3.39 -9.48 -9.73
N LEU A 546 -2.33 -10.19 -10.12
CA LEU A 546 -0.98 -9.92 -9.60
C LEU A 546 -0.50 -8.53 -10.03
N LYS A 547 -0.70 -8.15 -11.30
CA LYS A 547 -0.36 -6.81 -11.80
C LYS A 547 -1.16 -5.72 -11.10
N ILE A 548 -2.48 -5.89 -10.94
CA ILE A 548 -3.35 -4.96 -10.21
C ILE A 548 -2.92 -4.89 -8.75
N GLY A 549 -2.66 -6.03 -8.12
CA GLY A 549 -2.18 -6.10 -6.74
C GLY A 549 -0.87 -5.34 -6.54
N LEU A 550 0.09 -5.51 -7.45
CA LEU A 550 1.36 -4.76 -7.45
C LEU A 550 1.13 -3.27 -7.71
N LEU A 551 0.24 -2.90 -8.62
CA LEU A 551 -0.12 -1.51 -8.89
C LEU A 551 -0.78 -0.84 -7.68
N VAL A 552 -1.69 -1.54 -7.00
CA VAL A 552 -2.32 -1.07 -5.76
C VAL A 552 -1.28 -0.97 -4.65
N GLN A 553 -0.38 -1.95 -4.50
CA GLN A 553 0.70 -1.87 -3.52
C GLN A 553 1.68 -0.73 -3.82
N ASN A 554 2.00 -0.48 -5.09
CA ASN A 554 2.83 0.65 -5.52
C ASN A 554 2.10 1.99 -5.31
N ARG A 555 0.78 2.05 -5.55
CA ARG A 555 -0.05 3.22 -5.26
C ARG A 555 -0.14 3.49 -3.76
N ILE A 556 -0.36 2.45 -2.95
CA ILE A 556 -0.38 2.55 -1.49
C ILE A 556 1.01 2.90 -0.97
N ALA A 557 2.10 2.32 -1.50
CA ALA A 557 3.46 2.71 -1.14
C ALA A 557 3.76 4.16 -1.52
N LEU A 558 3.30 4.65 -2.68
CA LEU A 558 3.42 6.06 -3.07
C LEU A 558 2.54 6.98 -2.20
N GLN A 559 1.33 6.56 -1.83
CA GLN A 559 0.48 7.29 -0.90
C GLN A 559 1.03 7.28 0.53
N ASP A 560 1.58 6.15 0.97
CA ASP A 560 2.19 5.97 2.28
C ASP A 560 3.50 6.73 2.34
N VAL A 561 4.28 6.83 1.25
CA VAL A 561 5.46 7.71 1.13
C VAL A 561 5.05 9.18 1.10
N ALA A 562 3.98 9.54 0.38
CA ALA A 562 3.40 10.89 0.40
C ALA A 562 2.84 11.27 1.79
N ALA A 563 2.28 10.30 2.52
CA ALA A 563 1.82 10.46 3.90
C ALA A 563 2.97 10.37 4.92
N HIS A 564 4.03 9.61 4.66
CA HIS A 564 5.25 9.51 5.47
C HIS A 564 6.16 10.72 5.30
N GLY A 565 6.06 11.47 4.20
CA GLY A 565 6.70 12.77 4.04
C GLY A 565 6.32 13.77 5.14
N LEU A 566 5.17 13.57 5.80
CA LEU A 566 4.72 14.34 6.97
C LEU A 566 5.10 13.69 8.32
N LYS A 567 5.67 12.48 8.32
CA LYS A 567 5.94 11.66 9.53
C LYS A 567 7.39 11.12 9.60
N LEU A 568 8.32 11.72 8.88
CA LEU A 568 9.73 11.30 8.84
C LEU A 568 10.60 11.78 10.01
N ASN A 569 10.07 12.50 11.01
CA ASN A 569 10.85 12.90 12.19
C ASN A 569 10.86 11.87 13.34
N ASN A 570 10.01 10.84 13.33
CA ASN A 570 9.81 9.99 14.53
C ASN A 570 10.20 8.51 14.37
N LEU A 571 10.73 8.06 13.22
CA LEU A 571 10.88 6.61 12.94
C LEU A 571 12.27 6.16 12.44
N VAL A 572 13.33 6.87 12.78
CA VAL A 572 14.72 6.39 12.55
C VAL A 572 15.16 5.34 13.60
N LYS A 573 14.33 5.01 14.62
CA LYS A 573 14.74 4.13 15.74
C LYS A 573 14.17 2.71 15.78
N HIS A 574 13.42 2.23 14.78
CA HIS A 574 12.90 0.86 14.83
C HIS A 574 13.13 0.09 13.53
N ASN A 575 14.36 -0.42 13.36
CA ASN A 575 14.64 -1.53 12.45
C ASN A 575 15.57 -2.53 13.15
N SER A 576 14.99 -3.46 13.91
CA SER A 576 15.46 -4.85 14.03
C SER A 576 14.63 -5.66 15.03
N MET A 577 14.30 -6.88 14.60
CA MET A 577 14.10 -8.09 15.41
C MET A 577 12.81 -8.23 16.22
N THR A 578 12.07 -9.28 15.84
CA THR A 578 11.01 -9.99 16.57
C THR A 578 11.28 -10.02 18.07
N LYS A 579 10.50 -9.25 18.85
CA LYS A 579 10.45 -9.37 20.31
C LYS A 579 8.98 -9.47 20.72
N LEU A 580 8.60 -10.63 21.24
CA LEU A 580 7.32 -10.86 21.89
C LEU A 580 7.24 -9.96 23.12
N VAL A 581 6.45 -8.90 23.05
CA VAL A 581 6.14 -8.05 24.20
C VAL A 581 4.78 -8.49 24.74
N PHE A 582 4.80 -9.12 25.91
CA PHE A 582 3.60 -9.30 26.75
C PHE A 582 3.22 -7.94 27.34
N GLN A 583 2.10 -7.36 26.92
CA GLN A 583 1.47 -6.26 27.64
C GLN A 583 0.29 -6.81 28.46
N ASN A 584 0.50 -6.94 29.76
CA ASN A 584 -0.58 -7.08 30.72
C ASN A 584 -1.22 -5.71 30.92
N LYS A 585 -2.38 -5.46 30.32
CA LYS A 585 -3.29 -4.41 30.81
C LYS A 585 -4.17 -5.01 31.90
N ALA A 586 -4.03 -4.49 33.10
CA ALA A 586 -4.90 -4.79 34.23
C ALA A 586 -6.24 -4.08 34.00
N ASP A 587 -7.20 -4.78 33.39
CA ASP A 587 -8.62 -4.49 33.58
C ASP A 587 -9.38 -5.82 33.58
N GLY A 588 -10.04 -6.10 34.70
CA GLY A 588 -10.62 -7.39 35.06
C GLY A 588 -11.84 -7.80 34.24
N LYS A 589 -11.66 -8.11 32.96
CA LYS A 589 -12.60 -8.87 32.15
C LYS A 589 -11.86 -9.83 31.23
N GLY A 590 -11.89 -11.11 31.59
CA GLY A 590 -11.73 -12.28 30.72
C GLY A 590 -10.51 -12.29 29.81
N SER A 591 -9.56 -13.19 30.10
CA SER A 591 -8.46 -13.55 29.19
C SER A 591 -9.02 -14.02 27.83
N LEU A 592 -9.13 -13.10 26.87
CA LEU A 592 -9.33 -13.41 25.47
C LEU A 592 -7.96 -13.34 24.83
N MET A 593 -7.45 -14.51 24.42
CA MET A 593 -6.25 -14.65 23.61
C MET A 593 -6.46 -13.94 22.26
N THR A 594 -6.18 -12.65 22.17
CA THR A 594 -6.03 -11.97 20.90
C THR A 594 -4.61 -12.20 20.42
N VAL A 595 -4.42 -13.22 19.59
CA VAL A 595 -3.23 -13.38 18.77
C VAL A 595 -3.25 -12.24 17.74
N SER A 596 -2.73 -11.07 18.10
CA SER A 596 -2.37 -10.05 17.11
C SER A 596 -1.05 -10.46 16.49
N THR A 597 -1.07 -11.49 15.65
CA THR A 597 -0.02 -11.68 14.67
C THR A 597 0.00 -10.44 13.79
N ALA A 598 1.03 -9.61 13.91
CA ALA A 598 1.48 -8.72 12.83
C ALA A 598 2.02 -9.56 11.65
N VAL A 599 1.27 -10.57 11.23
CA VAL A 599 1.45 -11.24 9.95
C VAL A 599 0.99 -10.20 8.93
N LYS A 600 1.90 -9.81 8.04
CA LYS A 600 1.56 -9.14 6.78
C LYS A 600 0.23 -9.72 6.28
N GLY A 601 -0.83 -8.91 6.25
CA GLY A 601 -2.20 -9.43 6.07
C GLY A 601 -2.36 -10.33 4.84
N LEU A 602 -3.49 -11.03 4.73
CA LEU A 602 -3.86 -11.86 3.56
C LEU A 602 -3.78 -11.12 2.20
N LYS A 603 -3.69 -9.79 2.23
CA LYS A 603 -3.47 -8.91 1.07
C LYS A 603 -2.00 -8.75 0.67
N SER A 604 -1.07 -9.34 1.41
CA SER A 604 0.34 -9.35 1.01
C SER A 604 0.50 -10.21 -0.24
N LEU A 605 1.34 -9.81 -1.19
CA LEU A 605 1.57 -10.57 -2.43
C LEU A 605 2.58 -11.72 -2.20
N THR A 606 2.46 -12.42 -1.06
CA THR A 606 3.35 -13.55 -0.74
C THR A 606 2.75 -14.86 -1.25
N LYS A 607 3.61 -15.84 -1.58
CA LYS A 607 3.14 -17.14 -2.04
C LYS A 607 2.28 -17.87 -1.00
N GLU A 608 2.58 -17.67 0.29
CA GLU A 608 1.85 -18.29 1.40
C GLU A 608 0.45 -17.68 1.59
N SER A 609 0.34 -16.35 1.52
CA SER A 609 -0.96 -15.66 1.59
C SER A 609 -1.83 -15.96 0.38
N LYS A 610 -1.26 -16.04 -0.84
CA LYS A 610 -1.99 -16.49 -2.03
C LYS A 610 -2.52 -17.92 -1.85
N ARG A 611 -1.68 -18.87 -1.41
CA ARG A 611 -2.12 -20.25 -1.14
C ARG A 611 -3.24 -20.31 -0.09
N LEU A 612 -3.16 -19.48 0.95
CA LEU A 612 -4.19 -19.41 1.98
C LEU A 612 -5.50 -18.81 1.45
N LEU A 613 -5.41 -17.80 0.58
CA LEU A 613 -6.55 -17.18 -0.10
C LEU A 613 -7.23 -18.17 -1.05
N ASP A 614 -6.46 -18.93 -1.83
CA ASP A 614 -6.96 -20.02 -2.67
C ASP A 614 -7.69 -21.08 -1.82
N GLY A 615 -7.12 -21.41 -0.65
CA GLY A 615 -7.75 -22.31 0.32
C GLY A 615 -9.10 -21.80 0.83
N TYR A 616 -9.19 -20.51 1.18
CA TYR A 616 -10.45 -19.88 1.56
C TYR A 616 -11.45 -19.80 0.41
N GLN A 617 -10.99 -19.58 -0.82
CA GLN A 617 -11.86 -19.58 -2.00
C GLN A 617 -12.49 -20.96 -2.21
N HIS A 618 -11.72 -22.04 -2.09
CA HIS A 618 -12.27 -23.40 -2.14
C HIS A 618 -13.27 -23.66 -1.01
N LEU A 619 -12.96 -23.21 0.21
CA LEU A 619 -13.89 -23.33 1.34
C LEU A 619 -15.20 -22.57 1.09
N PHE A 620 -15.12 -21.31 0.63
CA PHE A 620 -16.30 -20.50 0.36
C PHE A 620 -17.12 -21.05 -0.81
N TYR A 621 -16.47 -21.59 -1.84
CA TYR A 621 -17.16 -22.30 -2.92
C TYR A 621 -17.94 -23.52 -2.41
N GLU A 622 -17.35 -24.28 -1.48
CA GLU A 622 -18.01 -25.43 -0.85
C GLU A 622 -19.20 -24.97 0.02
N LEU A 623 -19.04 -23.89 0.80
CA LEU A 623 -20.11 -23.29 1.61
C LEU A 623 -21.26 -22.71 0.76
N GLN A 624 -20.96 -22.19 -0.43
CA GLN A 624 -21.96 -21.69 -1.37
C GLN A 624 -22.75 -22.82 -2.05
N THR A 625 -22.07 -23.89 -2.47
CA THR A 625 -22.70 -24.98 -3.23
C THR A 625 -23.51 -25.92 -2.33
N ASN A 626 -23.04 -26.14 -1.10
CA ASN A 626 -23.66 -27.01 -0.10
C ASN A 626 -24.34 -26.21 1.03
N PRO A 627 -25.67 -25.97 0.95
CA PRO A 627 -26.39 -25.11 1.90
C PRO A 627 -26.52 -25.71 3.31
N THR A 628 -26.22 -27.00 3.48
CA THR A 628 -26.32 -27.71 4.76
C THR A 628 -25.40 -27.14 5.84
N TYR A 629 -24.23 -26.65 5.46
CA TYR A 629 -23.26 -26.09 6.41
C TYR A 629 -23.75 -24.76 6.98
N LEU A 630 -24.10 -23.82 6.09
CA LEU A 630 -24.55 -22.49 6.48
C LEU A 630 -25.93 -22.51 7.14
N SER A 631 -26.84 -23.38 6.72
CA SER A 631 -28.15 -23.54 7.38
C SER A 631 -28.00 -24.00 8.84
N LYS A 632 -27.15 -25.00 9.11
CA LYS A 632 -26.84 -25.43 10.48
C LYS A 632 -26.18 -24.32 11.30
N LEU A 633 -25.28 -23.55 10.70
CA LEU A 633 -24.69 -22.39 11.35
C LEU A 633 -25.74 -21.34 11.72
N LEU A 634 -26.61 -20.99 10.78
CA LEU A 634 -27.73 -20.06 10.99
C LEU A 634 -28.69 -20.56 12.07
N PHE A 635 -28.89 -21.87 12.16
CA PHE A 635 -29.76 -22.49 13.16
C PHE A 635 -29.22 -22.35 14.60
N CYS A 636 -27.90 -22.47 14.78
CA CYS A 636 -27.22 -22.48 16.08
C CYS A 636 -27.03 -21.09 16.71
N ILE A 637 -27.31 -20.00 16.00
CA ILE A 637 -26.99 -18.65 16.46
C ILE A 637 -28.16 -18.05 17.28
N PRO A 638 -27.89 -17.46 18.47
CA PRO A 638 -28.92 -16.85 19.30
C PRO A 638 -29.45 -15.54 18.69
N GLN A 639 -30.78 -15.40 18.65
CA GLN A 639 -31.54 -14.38 17.89
C GLN A 639 -31.37 -12.91 18.35
N ASN A 640 -30.59 -12.62 19.39
CA ASN A 640 -30.78 -11.38 20.15
C ASN A 640 -29.83 -10.20 19.81
N LYS A 641 -28.64 -10.40 19.20
CA LYS A 641 -27.71 -9.27 18.88
C LYS A 641 -26.80 -9.43 17.65
N THR A 642 -26.59 -10.63 17.11
CA THR A 642 -25.60 -10.90 16.03
C THR A 642 -26.18 -10.95 14.62
N ASN A 643 -27.48 -10.68 14.45
CA ASN A 643 -28.19 -10.89 13.19
C ASN A 643 -27.65 -10.00 12.05
N ASN A 644 -27.35 -8.72 12.29
CA ASN A 644 -26.85 -7.82 11.25
C ASN A 644 -25.47 -8.23 10.74
N PHE A 645 -24.58 -8.66 11.64
CA PHE A 645 -23.25 -9.13 11.26
C PHE A 645 -23.34 -10.40 10.42
N LEU A 646 -24.06 -11.41 10.89
CA LEU A 646 -24.22 -12.67 10.19
C LEU A 646 -24.92 -12.48 8.85
N GLN A 647 -25.94 -11.62 8.82
CA GLN A 647 -26.63 -11.25 7.60
C GLN A 647 -25.66 -10.66 6.58
N ASN A 648 -24.84 -9.70 6.98
CA ASN A 648 -23.84 -9.11 6.10
C ASN A 648 -22.80 -10.14 5.65
N VAL A 649 -22.38 -11.06 6.52
CA VAL A 649 -21.45 -12.13 6.16
C VAL A 649 -22.07 -13.08 5.14
N VAL A 650 -23.29 -13.58 5.37
CA VAL A 650 -23.95 -14.49 4.43
C VAL A 650 -24.23 -13.77 3.11
N LEU A 651 -24.77 -12.54 3.14
CA LEU A 651 -24.98 -11.78 1.91
C LEU A 651 -23.66 -11.51 1.16
N SER A 652 -22.57 -11.17 1.87
CA SER A 652 -21.26 -10.96 1.25
C SER A 652 -20.68 -12.24 0.65
N LEU A 653 -20.87 -13.39 1.31
CA LEU A 653 -20.44 -14.68 0.79
C LEU A 653 -21.10 -15.01 -0.55
N TYR A 654 -22.32 -14.54 -0.80
CA TYR A 654 -23.02 -14.73 -2.08
C TYR A 654 -23.00 -13.46 -2.94
N ASN A 655 -22.06 -12.54 -2.73
CA ASN A 655 -21.95 -11.28 -3.49
C ASN A 655 -23.27 -10.50 -3.59
N PHE A 656 -24.08 -10.54 -2.53
CA PHE A 656 -25.43 -9.98 -2.48
C PHE A 656 -26.34 -10.47 -3.63
N GLY A 657 -26.11 -11.64 -4.20
CA GLY A 657 -26.91 -12.15 -5.32
C GLY A 657 -26.80 -11.32 -6.60
N ALA A 658 -25.70 -10.60 -6.81
CA ALA A 658 -25.50 -9.76 -8.00
C ALA A 658 -25.52 -10.57 -9.32
N TYR A 659 -25.13 -11.83 -9.28
CA TYR A 659 -25.15 -12.75 -10.42
C TYR A 659 -26.24 -13.81 -10.27
N ALA A 660 -26.86 -14.23 -11.37
CA ALA A 660 -27.94 -15.22 -11.38
C ALA A 660 -27.59 -16.54 -10.67
N ARG A 661 -26.32 -16.98 -10.78
CA ARG A 661 -25.81 -18.16 -10.04
C ARG A 661 -25.84 -17.93 -8.54
N ASP A 662 -25.33 -16.79 -8.09
CA ASP A 662 -25.19 -16.49 -6.67
C ASP A 662 -26.57 -16.22 -6.05
N GLU A 663 -27.48 -15.58 -6.78
CA GLU A 663 -28.89 -15.43 -6.42
C GLU A 663 -29.56 -16.80 -6.26
N TYR A 664 -29.40 -17.71 -7.24
CA TYR A 664 -29.94 -19.07 -7.16
C TYR A 664 -29.43 -19.84 -5.93
N LEU A 665 -28.12 -19.80 -5.67
CA LEU A 665 -27.54 -20.52 -4.54
C LEU A 665 -27.95 -19.90 -3.20
N LEU A 666 -28.09 -18.58 -3.13
CA LEU A 666 -28.59 -17.88 -1.94
C LEU A 666 -30.06 -18.23 -1.68
N LEU A 667 -30.91 -18.24 -2.71
CA LEU A 667 -32.31 -18.68 -2.59
C LEU A 667 -32.42 -20.16 -2.20
N LYS A 668 -31.49 -21.00 -2.68
CA LYS A 668 -31.39 -22.40 -2.26
C LYS A 668 -31.05 -22.52 -0.78
N LEU A 669 -30.11 -21.71 -0.27
CA LEU A 669 -29.78 -21.62 1.15
C LEU A 669 -30.99 -21.15 1.98
N PHE A 670 -31.68 -20.10 1.54
CA PHE A 670 -32.86 -19.58 2.23
C PHE A 670 -33.96 -20.62 2.32
N ARG A 671 -34.27 -21.28 1.19
CA ARG A 671 -35.25 -22.36 1.17
C ARG A 671 -34.90 -23.45 2.18
N PHE A 672 -33.68 -23.98 2.09
CA PHE A 672 -33.24 -25.10 2.94
C PHE A 672 -33.25 -24.72 4.42
N THR A 673 -32.78 -23.52 4.76
CA THR A 673 -32.74 -23.04 6.15
C THR A 673 -34.14 -22.80 6.70
N LEU A 674 -35.06 -22.26 5.88
CA LEU A 674 -36.45 -22.01 6.29
C LEU A 674 -37.22 -23.31 6.47
N GLU A 675 -37.04 -24.29 5.58
CA GLU A 675 -37.63 -25.63 5.70
C GLU A 675 -37.17 -26.34 6.99
N GLU A 676 -35.87 -26.29 7.31
CA GLU A 676 -35.29 -26.83 8.54
C GLU A 676 -35.78 -26.10 9.81
N GLU A 677 -35.85 -24.76 9.77
CA GLU A 677 -36.32 -23.94 10.90
C GLU A 677 -37.81 -24.17 11.19
N ILE A 678 -38.65 -24.24 10.14
CA ILE A 678 -40.07 -24.57 10.28
C ILE A 678 -40.22 -25.98 10.83
N SER A 679 -39.44 -26.95 10.33
CA SER A 679 -39.50 -28.34 10.79
C SER A 679 -39.14 -28.48 12.27
N CYS A 680 -38.13 -27.75 12.75
CA CYS A 680 -37.57 -27.95 14.09
C CYS A 680 -38.04 -26.97 15.18
N LYS A 681 -38.28 -25.68 14.86
CA LYS A 681 -38.55 -24.63 15.88
C LYS A 681 -40.01 -24.19 15.96
N VAL A 682 -40.77 -24.26 14.87
CA VAL A 682 -42.14 -23.73 14.81
C VAL A 682 -43.12 -24.78 15.34
N ILE A 683 -43.85 -24.48 16.41
CA ILE A 683 -44.84 -25.40 17.00
C ILE A 683 -46.24 -25.05 16.49
N MET A 684 -46.53 -23.75 16.38
CA MET A 684 -47.76 -23.21 15.81
C MET A 684 -47.43 -22.24 14.66
N PRO A 685 -48.29 -22.11 13.62
CA PRO A 685 -48.00 -21.20 12.50
C PRO A 685 -47.74 -19.75 12.94
N TYR A 686 -48.43 -19.26 13.98
CA TYR A 686 -48.28 -17.90 14.48
C TYR A 686 -46.91 -17.61 15.12
N ASP A 687 -46.18 -18.65 15.54
CA ASP A 687 -44.84 -18.50 16.13
C ASP A 687 -43.83 -17.89 15.16
N ILE A 688 -44.09 -18.01 13.85
CA ILE A 688 -43.26 -17.39 12.80
C ILE A 688 -43.34 -15.86 12.86
N ILE A 689 -44.51 -15.30 13.15
CA ILE A 689 -44.71 -13.84 13.27
C ILE A 689 -44.01 -13.31 14.53
N ALA A 690 -44.06 -14.07 15.64
CA ALA A 690 -43.43 -13.67 16.89
C ALA A 690 -41.90 -13.78 16.86
N SER A 691 -41.35 -14.85 16.26
CA SER A 691 -39.91 -15.10 16.22
C SER A 691 -39.21 -14.44 15.03
N THR A 692 -39.91 -14.27 13.90
CA THR A 692 -39.40 -13.79 12.61
C THR A 692 -38.06 -14.44 12.20
N PRO A 693 -38.10 -15.61 11.53
CA PRO A 693 -36.94 -16.30 10.99
C PRO A 693 -35.90 -15.36 10.38
N ILE A 694 -34.62 -15.57 10.73
CA ILE A 694 -33.53 -14.70 10.26
C ILE A 694 -33.44 -14.69 8.73
N VAL A 695 -33.80 -15.82 8.10
CA VAL A 695 -33.84 -15.99 6.65
C VAL A 695 -34.87 -15.06 6.00
N LEU A 696 -36.04 -14.88 6.61
CA LEU A 696 -37.07 -13.99 6.09
C LEU A 696 -36.63 -12.52 6.18
N LYS A 697 -36.01 -12.13 7.30
CA LYS A 697 -35.37 -10.81 7.44
C LYS A 697 -34.28 -10.61 6.38
N MET A 698 -33.51 -11.65 6.09
CA MET A 698 -32.45 -11.60 5.09
C MET A 698 -32.98 -11.48 3.67
N ALA A 699 -34.04 -12.21 3.33
CA ALA A 699 -34.73 -12.11 2.04
C ALA A 699 -35.36 -10.71 1.82
N VAL A 700 -36.00 -10.15 2.86
CA VAL A 700 -36.53 -8.78 2.80
C VAL A 700 -35.42 -7.76 2.57
N ASN A 701 -34.30 -7.87 3.29
CA ASN A 701 -33.19 -6.93 3.09
C ASN A 701 -32.50 -7.09 1.72
N LEU A 702 -32.38 -8.30 1.19
CA LEU A 702 -31.90 -8.54 -0.18
C LEU A 702 -32.80 -7.82 -1.19
N SER A 703 -34.12 -7.96 -1.04
CA SER A 703 -35.10 -7.30 -1.92
C SER A 703 -35.03 -5.78 -1.84
N ARG A 704 -34.67 -5.20 -0.68
CA ARG A 704 -34.46 -3.75 -0.53
C ARG A 704 -33.20 -3.26 -1.26
N GLN A 705 -32.15 -4.08 -1.35
CA GLN A 705 -30.84 -3.65 -1.85
C GLN A 705 -30.68 -3.75 -3.37
N LEU A 706 -31.22 -4.78 -4.05
CA LEU A 706 -30.84 -5.07 -5.45
C LEU A 706 -31.78 -4.60 -6.55
N SER A 707 -32.93 -4.00 -6.24
CA SER A 707 -33.87 -3.42 -7.23
C SER A 707 -35.26 -3.22 -6.63
N GLY A 708 -35.61 -3.91 -5.54
CA GLY A 708 -36.98 -3.93 -5.03
C GLY A 708 -37.46 -2.63 -4.39
N LEU A 709 -36.57 -1.69 -4.04
CA LEU A 709 -36.99 -0.30 -3.74
C LEU A 709 -37.64 0.36 -4.96
N ASN A 710 -37.19 0.06 -6.18
CA ASN A 710 -37.83 0.55 -7.40
C ASN A 710 -39.18 -0.10 -7.61
N SER A 711 -39.34 -1.40 -7.32
CA SER A 711 -40.64 -2.08 -7.38
C SER A 711 -41.64 -1.44 -6.42
N LEU A 712 -41.29 -1.30 -5.13
CA LEU A 712 -42.19 -0.72 -4.14
C LEU A 712 -42.50 0.75 -4.45
N LYS A 713 -41.49 1.52 -4.89
CA LYS A 713 -41.68 2.89 -5.37
C LYS A 713 -42.58 2.97 -6.60
N THR A 714 -42.51 2.01 -7.52
CA THR A 714 -43.38 1.97 -8.72
C THR A 714 -44.82 1.57 -8.37
N ILE A 715 -44.99 0.70 -7.38
CA ILE A 715 -46.31 0.24 -6.92
C ILE A 715 -46.99 1.34 -6.09
N LEU A 716 -46.33 1.82 -5.03
CA LEU A 716 -46.91 2.72 -4.04
C LEU A 716 -46.56 4.20 -4.27
N GLY A 717 -45.43 4.53 -4.90
CA GLY A 717 -44.95 5.89 -5.06
C GLY A 717 -45.96 6.83 -5.72
N PRO A 718 -46.55 6.50 -6.88
CA PRO A 718 -47.55 7.34 -7.53
C PRO A 718 -48.79 7.59 -6.66
N LEU A 719 -49.18 6.60 -5.84
CA LEU A 719 -50.31 6.74 -4.93
C LEU A 719 -49.98 7.62 -3.74
N ILE A 720 -48.78 7.49 -3.18
CA ILE A 720 -48.29 8.33 -2.09
C ILE A 720 -48.13 9.78 -2.59
N GLU A 721 -47.59 10.00 -3.78
CA GLU A 721 -47.51 11.34 -4.40
C GLU A 721 -48.89 11.95 -4.65
N LYS A 722 -49.86 11.14 -5.10
CA LYS A 722 -51.25 11.58 -5.26
C LYS A 722 -51.85 12.05 -3.93
N ILE A 723 -51.61 11.32 -2.84
CA ILE A 723 -52.04 11.70 -1.49
C ILE A 723 -51.35 12.97 -1.02
N LEU A 724 -50.02 13.08 -1.21
CA LEU A 724 -49.25 14.24 -0.75
C LEU A 724 -49.61 15.53 -1.49
N ASN A 725 -50.02 15.43 -2.77
CA ASN A 725 -50.45 16.58 -3.56
C ASN A 725 -51.88 17.03 -3.25
N ASP A 726 -52.71 16.16 -2.67
CA ASP A 726 -54.08 16.50 -2.30
C ASP A 726 -54.10 17.23 -0.95
N ARG A 727 -54.04 18.57 -1.02
CA ARG A 727 -54.09 19.44 0.16
C ARG A 727 -55.44 19.43 0.87
N ASN A 728 -56.49 18.93 0.23
CA ASN A 728 -57.86 18.93 0.76
C ASN A 728 -58.28 17.57 1.33
N LEU A 729 -57.36 16.60 1.34
CA LEU A 729 -57.62 15.26 1.82
C LEU A 729 -57.70 15.24 3.35
N ASN A 730 -58.87 14.91 3.89
CA ASN A 730 -59.09 14.77 5.33
C ASN A 730 -59.60 13.36 5.65
N ILE A 731 -58.72 12.53 6.21
CA ILE A 731 -58.98 11.12 6.54
C ILE A 731 -59.13 10.95 8.06
N GLU A 732 -59.34 12.03 8.81
CA GLU A 732 -59.52 11.95 10.25
C GLU A 732 -60.81 11.18 10.57
N THR A 733 -60.69 10.13 11.38
CA THR A 733 -61.82 9.26 11.74
C THR A 733 -62.28 9.50 13.18
N GLY A 734 -61.53 10.28 13.95
CA GLY A 734 -61.86 10.65 15.32
C GLY A 734 -62.92 11.76 15.39
N PRO A 735 -64.14 11.52 15.92
CA PRO A 735 -65.19 12.54 15.99
C PRO A 735 -64.83 13.76 16.82
N ILE A 736 -64.00 13.57 17.87
CA ILE A 736 -63.54 14.64 18.76
C ILE A 736 -62.55 15.57 18.03
N GLU A 737 -61.62 14.99 17.26
CA GLU A 737 -60.64 15.76 16.49
C GLU A 737 -61.32 16.53 15.34
N ILE A 738 -62.30 15.91 14.67
CA ILE A 738 -63.14 16.59 13.66
C ILE A 738 -63.89 17.77 14.30
N TYR A 739 -64.47 17.58 15.49
CA TYR A 739 -65.17 18.63 16.21
C TYR A 739 -64.25 19.80 16.58
N LYS A 740 -63.04 19.52 17.10
CA LYS A 740 -62.04 20.55 17.40
C LYS A 740 -61.59 21.28 16.15
N ALA A 741 -61.31 20.57 15.06
CA ALA A 741 -60.91 21.16 13.78
C ALA A 741 -62.01 22.05 13.20
N TRP A 742 -63.27 21.59 13.21
CA TRP A 742 -64.42 22.37 12.79
C TRP A 742 -64.59 23.65 13.63
N ARG A 743 -64.44 23.53 14.96
CA ARG A 743 -64.49 24.68 15.85
C ARG A 743 -63.38 25.68 15.54
N ASN A 744 -62.15 25.23 15.40
CA ASN A 744 -61.00 26.08 15.08
C ASN A 744 -61.17 26.78 13.73
N GLU A 745 -61.70 26.09 12.71
CA GLU A 745 -62.05 26.71 11.42
C GLU A 745 -63.15 27.77 11.56
N SER A 746 -64.15 27.51 12.40
CA SER A 746 -65.25 28.44 12.65
C SER A 746 -64.75 29.71 13.35
N GLU A 747 -63.86 29.56 14.34
CA GLU A 747 -63.19 30.68 15.01
C GLU A 747 -62.29 31.46 14.06
N MET A 748 -61.53 30.78 13.19
CA MET A 748 -60.65 31.42 12.21
C MET A 748 -61.43 32.19 11.13
N LYS A 749 -62.59 31.70 10.69
CA LYS A 749 -63.45 32.38 9.70
C LYS A 749 -64.21 33.57 10.29
N THR A 750 -64.63 33.48 11.55
CA THR A 750 -65.44 34.53 12.20
C THR A 750 -64.60 35.57 12.94
N GLY A 751 -63.34 35.26 13.25
CA GLY A 751 -62.45 36.12 14.05
C GLY A 751 -62.90 36.28 15.51
N GLN A 752 -63.88 35.49 15.96
CA GLN A 752 -64.44 35.52 17.31
C GLN A 752 -64.34 34.13 17.95
N ILE A 753 -64.20 34.09 19.28
CA ILE A 753 -64.17 32.84 20.04
C ILE A 753 -65.54 32.17 19.91
N SER A 754 -65.56 30.90 19.51
CA SER A 754 -66.80 30.15 19.29
C SER A 754 -67.48 29.88 20.63
N SER A 755 -68.82 29.92 20.65
CA SER A 755 -69.62 29.58 21.83
C SER A 755 -69.66 28.08 22.13
N LEU A 756 -68.97 27.26 21.35
CA LEU A 756 -68.93 25.81 21.47
C LEU A 756 -67.92 25.35 22.56
N PRO A 757 -68.24 24.31 23.36
CA PRO A 757 -67.37 23.81 24.43
C PRO A 757 -66.02 23.27 23.93
N TYR A 758 -64.98 23.37 24.78
CA TYR A 758 -63.58 23.06 24.46
C TYR A 758 -63.22 21.58 24.54
N SER A 759 -63.87 20.83 25.42
CA SER A 759 -63.70 19.39 25.54
C SER A 759 -65.08 18.76 25.46
N VAL A 760 -65.23 17.79 24.59
CA VAL A 760 -66.51 17.12 24.30
C VAL A 760 -66.26 15.63 24.22
N THR A 761 -67.19 14.84 24.73
CA THR A 761 -67.13 13.38 24.64
C THR A 761 -67.46 12.90 23.22
N GLN A 762 -67.07 11.69 22.83
CA GLN A 762 -67.29 11.18 21.47
C GLN A 762 -68.78 11.17 21.08
N GLU A 763 -69.67 10.86 22.04
CA GLU A 763 -71.12 10.83 21.82
C GLU A 763 -71.73 12.23 21.63
N GLU A 764 -71.23 13.23 22.36
CA GLU A 764 -71.66 14.62 22.23
C GLU A 764 -71.13 15.28 20.96
N ALA A 765 -69.90 14.98 20.55
CA ALA A 765 -69.32 15.45 19.28
C ALA A 765 -70.14 14.93 18.09
N LEU A 766 -70.58 13.68 18.16
CA LEU A 766 -71.46 13.07 17.17
C LEU A 766 -72.89 13.61 17.21
N LYS A 767 -73.34 14.40 18.20
CA LYS A 767 -74.68 15.02 18.13
C LYS A 767 -74.74 16.14 17.09
N TYR A 768 -73.60 16.75 16.75
CA TYR A 768 -73.54 17.83 15.77
C TYR A 768 -73.61 17.29 14.33
N PRO A 769 -74.52 17.81 13.49
CA PRO A 769 -74.71 17.32 12.12
C PRO A 769 -73.48 17.58 11.24
N GLU A 770 -72.79 18.70 11.46
CA GLU A 770 -71.57 19.06 10.73
C GLU A 770 -70.43 18.06 10.99
N VAL A 771 -70.27 17.59 12.24
CA VAL A 771 -69.27 16.57 12.60
C VAL A 771 -69.61 15.23 11.97
N ARG A 772 -70.90 14.84 11.96
CA ARG A 772 -71.36 13.62 11.27
C ARG A 772 -71.09 13.67 9.77
N ALA A 773 -71.43 14.78 9.12
CA ALA A 773 -71.24 14.97 7.69
C ALA A 773 -69.76 14.94 7.29
N ARG A 774 -68.89 15.62 8.07
CA ARG A 774 -67.44 15.58 7.87
C ARG A 774 -66.86 14.19 8.12
N LEU A 775 -67.33 13.49 9.15
CA LEU A 775 -66.91 12.11 9.44
C LEU A 775 -67.33 11.13 8.33
N GLU A 776 -68.57 11.22 7.84
CA GLU A 776 -69.05 10.38 6.74
C GLU A 776 -68.26 10.65 5.45
N THR A 777 -67.98 11.92 5.16
CA THR A 777 -67.11 12.32 4.05
C THR A 777 -65.70 11.75 4.21
N ALA A 778 -65.10 11.85 5.39
CA ALA A 778 -63.78 11.31 5.70
C ALA A 778 -63.75 9.77 5.60
N LEU A 779 -64.80 9.07 6.03
CA LEU A 779 -64.90 7.61 5.90
C LEU A 779 -65.04 7.15 4.45
N ILE A 780 -65.84 7.86 3.64
CA ILE A 780 -65.96 7.59 2.20
C ILE A 780 -64.61 7.84 1.52
N GLN A 781 -63.94 8.94 1.84
CA GLN A 781 -62.60 9.26 1.34
C GLN A 781 -61.58 8.20 1.77
N LEU A 782 -61.55 7.80 3.04
CA LEU A 782 -60.68 6.74 3.55
C LEU A 782 -60.92 5.43 2.80
N LYS A 783 -62.18 5.01 2.67
CA LYS A 783 -62.55 3.79 1.96
C LYS A 783 -62.04 3.84 0.52
N ASN A 784 -62.29 4.94 -0.18
CA ASN A 784 -61.83 5.12 -1.56
C ASN A 784 -60.30 5.05 -1.66
N VAL A 785 -59.57 5.73 -0.77
CA VAL A 785 -58.10 5.70 -0.74
C VAL A 785 -57.59 4.28 -0.46
N VAL A 786 -58.12 3.60 0.55
CA VAL A 786 -57.72 2.22 0.89
C VAL A 786 -58.03 1.26 -0.24
N THR A 787 -59.19 1.37 -0.90
CA THR A 787 -59.53 0.54 -2.06
C THR A 787 -58.56 0.77 -3.21
N ILE A 788 -58.20 2.02 -3.52
CA ILE A 788 -57.19 2.32 -4.55
C ILE A 788 -55.83 1.69 -4.22
N PHE A 789 -55.40 1.77 -2.96
CA PHE A 789 -54.15 1.13 -2.51
C PHE A 789 -54.22 -0.39 -2.63
N LEU A 790 -55.33 -0.99 -2.19
CA LEU A 790 -55.54 -2.43 -2.24
C LEU A 790 -55.57 -2.94 -3.68
N ASP A 791 -56.31 -2.28 -4.57
CA ASP A 791 -56.40 -2.64 -5.99
C ASP A 791 -55.04 -2.52 -6.68
N ARG A 792 -54.25 -1.49 -6.34
CA ARG A 792 -52.91 -1.33 -6.91
C ARG A 792 -51.95 -2.41 -6.42
N ILE A 793 -51.98 -2.76 -5.13
CA ILE A 793 -51.13 -3.81 -4.55
C ILE A 793 -51.49 -5.17 -5.15
N THR A 794 -52.78 -5.50 -5.20
CA THR A 794 -53.26 -6.79 -5.72
C THR A 794 -53.05 -6.98 -7.22
N ASN A 795 -53.19 -5.92 -8.03
CA ASN A 795 -52.97 -6.00 -9.49
C ASN A 795 -51.49 -5.90 -9.92
N SER A 796 -50.56 -5.64 -9.00
CA SER A 796 -49.13 -5.47 -9.31
C SER A 796 -48.29 -6.73 -9.10
N THR A 797 -48.87 -7.93 -9.25
CA THR A 797 -48.20 -9.20 -8.94
C THR A 797 -46.88 -9.40 -9.68
N ASP A 798 -46.82 -8.93 -10.93
CA ASP A 798 -45.65 -9.09 -11.81
C ASP A 798 -44.48 -8.17 -11.45
N LEU A 799 -44.76 -7.11 -10.67
CA LEU A 799 -43.75 -6.15 -10.23
C LEU A 799 -43.06 -6.59 -8.93
N TYR A 800 -43.57 -7.63 -8.26
CA TYR A 800 -42.95 -8.13 -7.03
C TYR A 800 -41.61 -8.81 -7.31
N PRO A 801 -40.57 -8.51 -6.52
CA PRO A 801 -39.29 -9.18 -6.64
C PRO A 801 -39.43 -10.71 -6.51
N PHE A 802 -38.80 -11.44 -7.43
CA PHE A 802 -38.86 -12.90 -7.47
C PHE A 802 -38.46 -13.55 -6.14
N CYS A 803 -37.43 -13.03 -5.46
CA CYS A 803 -37.01 -13.50 -4.15
C CYS A 803 -38.15 -13.56 -3.12
N ILE A 804 -38.98 -12.51 -3.03
CA ILE A 804 -40.09 -12.47 -2.06
C ILE A 804 -41.17 -13.48 -2.45
N THR A 805 -41.59 -13.48 -3.72
CA THR A 805 -42.64 -14.40 -4.21
C THR A 805 -42.22 -15.87 -4.05
N TYR A 806 -40.94 -16.17 -4.30
CA TYR A 806 -40.36 -17.48 -4.12
C TYR A 806 -40.33 -17.88 -2.64
N MET A 807 -39.87 -16.99 -1.76
CA MET A 807 -39.82 -17.26 -0.31
C MET A 807 -41.20 -17.42 0.30
N ALA A 808 -42.18 -16.61 -0.11
CA ALA A 808 -43.59 -16.77 0.30
C ALA A 808 -44.13 -18.15 -0.13
N ARG A 809 -43.85 -18.57 -1.36
CA ARG A 809 -44.21 -19.92 -1.85
C ARG A 809 -43.54 -21.03 -1.03
N VAL A 810 -42.26 -20.88 -0.68
CA VAL A 810 -41.55 -21.86 0.15
C VAL A 810 -42.15 -21.91 1.56
N LEU A 811 -42.42 -20.76 2.16
CA LEU A 811 -43.05 -20.63 3.47
C LEU A 811 -44.43 -21.31 3.49
N HIS A 812 -45.28 -21.00 2.51
CA HIS A 812 -46.60 -21.62 2.34
C HIS A 812 -46.50 -23.14 2.22
N ARG A 813 -45.60 -23.66 1.37
CA ARG A 813 -45.41 -25.11 1.18
C ARG A 813 -44.90 -25.80 2.44
N ALA A 814 -43.93 -25.22 3.12
CA ALA A 814 -43.36 -25.78 4.35
C ALA A 814 -44.40 -25.80 5.49
N LEU A 815 -45.17 -24.72 5.65
CA LEU A 815 -46.27 -24.66 6.62
C LEU A 815 -47.39 -25.64 6.30
N SER A 816 -47.81 -25.72 5.03
CA SER A 816 -48.86 -26.66 4.59
C SER A 816 -48.43 -28.12 4.79
N SER A 817 -47.15 -28.42 4.54
CA SER A 817 -46.61 -29.77 4.76
C SER A 817 -46.50 -30.14 6.23
N LYS A 818 -46.18 -29.18 7.10
CA LYS A 818 -46.05 -29.42 8.55
C LYS A 818 -47.40 -29.42 9.27
N PHE A 819 -48.34 -28.59 8.83
CA PHE A 819 -49.65 -28.40 9.43
C PHE A 819 -50.80 -28.66 8.45
N PRO A 820 -50.98 -29.92 7.99
CA PRO A 820 -52.02 -30.25 7.01
C PRO A 820 -53.45 -30.07 7.56
N HIS A 821 -53.62 -29.97 8.88
CA HIS A 821 -54.92 -29.83 9.55
C HIS A 821 -55.40 -28.39 9.73
N ILE A 822 -54.55 -27.40 9.45
CA ILE A 822 -54.88 -25.99 9.64
C ILE A 822 -55.53 -25.46 8.34
N PRO A 823 -56.64 -24.69 8.43
CA PRO A 823 -57.29 -24.14 7.25
C PRO A 823 -56.34 -23.22 6.48
N GLU A 824 -56.37 -23.33 5.15
CA GLU A 824 -55.50 -22.57 4.24
C GLU A 824 -55.54 -21.06 4.49
N LYS A 825 -56.70 -20.52 4.89
CA LYS A 825 -56.86 -19.11 5.27
C LYS A 825 -55.91 -18.66 6.37
N ASP A 826 -55.67 -19.49 7.37
CA ASP A 826 -54.80 -19.13 8.49
C ASP A 826 -53.33 -19.33 8.15
N ILE A 827 -53.02 -20.21 7.19
CA ILE A 827 -51.67 -20.33 6.60
C ILE A 827 -51.37 -19.10 5.75
N LEU A 828 -52.30 -18.66 4.88
CA LEU A 828 -52.16 -17.48 4.01
C LEU A 828 -52.01 -16.15 4.76
N LYS A 829 -52.49 -16.05 6.00
CA LYS A 829 -52.24 -14.86 6.84
C LYS A 829 -50.79 -14.76 7.30
N VAL A 830 -50.10 -15.90 7.38
CA VAL A 830 -48.73 -16.02 7.91
C VAL A 830 -47.71 -16.04 6.78
N SER A 831 -48.03 -16.69 5.66
CA SER A 831 -47.17 -16.81 4.47
C SER A 831 -47.35 -15.65 3.51
#